data_AF-A0AAU3Z619-F1
#
_entry.id   AF-A0AAU3Z619-F1
#
_cell.length_a   1.000
_cell.length_b   1.000
_cell.length_c   1.000
_cell.angle_alpha   90.00
_cell.angle_beta   90.00
_cell.angle_gamma   90.00
#
_symmetry.space_group_name_H-M   'P 1'
#
loop_
_entity.id
_entity.type
_entity.pdbx_description
1 polymer ?
#
loop_
_entity_poly.entity_id
_entity_poly.type
_entity_poly.pdbx_seq_one_letter_code
_entity_poly.pdbx_strand_id
1 'polypeptide(L)'
;MLARRLFMVMAMMVALIGGTTAAHAAPGSWHWRPTATPKSHVVAGEMRSDKESVPDGYSKADADKAETMEAGKGVTAGCQVYWPAPYEVCGAIKDKYNELGGPNSFLLLPKSNELTNPDGYGKRTEFVNGPIYWSPQGGAHPVVNHFFAAWARNGYEAGALGYPTSDELVNADNVGRRQQFEHGDIYWKLNEAYAVHGAILDKWNEAGRDGGYLGYPIGDEFTTPDGIGRASRFEHGMIYWTEAYGAHPVSGGLLTKWEMSGYEAGPYGYPTADQQPRGSSFDQEFQFGTMGFPTDPVSAADPDDGDAEPTVGEARPVTWSDFAADARTGNQTPVKQGPIGDLQPCQEGVSCIEGGEPGPPGTDPEDPVIDGPDTQGAFIPGWCTTEAWDGQWRASRKNACAIWDNLALKVYNSKGAEIGSMPYLVKTGILSSHKSGEIQQEVRITFGPFVGDVGTPTWRYEPDYNGHGSDAYSVEGPKSGSVIKPNSTKSIVITWKEQAMADNAIAYPGLNFTYSFGNLGDVTPSNDGVIRNNMFRCDSTMKTSSGKYRQGCVDAGRPPEFELTSVDPEQTWHVEEAIKSGLPGAAGNPLHRLADKKMRDINRQTSCPKAGKVRDGRTLAGRSCDEYPFASTKEGAASTKNGRTINENCHVPDLAPATGPNGYSVCMIDAKQNSHSGSLLGSFYGTERVIDGDKFTVTTSGGSAPPKP
;
A
#
# COMPACT_ATOMS: atom_id res chain seq x y z
N MET A 1 17.98 -26.86 3.97
CA MET A 1 18.76 -26.19 5.04
C MET A 1 17.76 -25.70 6.09
N LEU A 2 17.05 -26.55 6.82
CA LEU A 2 17.46 -27.34 7.98
C LEU A 2 18.60 -26.75 8.82
N ALA A 3 18.30 -26.60 10.12
CA ALA A 3 19.14 -26.21 11.25
C ALA A 3 19.35 -24.70 11.52
N ARG A 4 18.33 -24.05 12.13
CA ARG A 4 18.48 -23.06 13.22
C ARG A 4 17.14 -22.68 13.88
N ARG A 5 16.27 -23.68 14.10
CA ARG A 5 15.09 -23.61 14.96
C ARG A 5 15.17 -24.74 15.98
N LEU A 6 15.93 -24.55 17.06
CA LEU A 6 15.81 -25.30 18.31
C LEU A 6 16.78 -24.68 19.34
N PHE A 7 16.36 -23.64 20.05
CA PHE A 7 16.91 -23.20 21.35
C PHE A 7 16.02 -22.08 21.89
N MET A 8 14.73 -22.37 22.07
CA MET A 8 13.77 -21.45 22.70
C MET A 8 12.65 -22.23 23.39
N VAL A 9 13.00 -23.19 24.25
CA VAL A 9 12.07 -23.82 25.20
C VAL A 9 12.87 -24.30 26.42
N MET A 10 13.41 -23.39 27.23
CA MET A 10 13.70 -23.63 28.66
C MET A 10 14.09 -22.33 29.39
N ALA A 11 13.22 -21.31 29.35
CA ALA A 11 13.33 -20.14 30.23
C ALA A 11 11.96 -19.44 30.33
N MET A 12 10.90 -20.23 30.55
CA MET A 12 9.55 -19.73 30.73
C MET A 12 8.95 -20.46 31.93
N MET A 13 9.32 -20.00 33.12
CA MET A 13 8.63 -20.18 34.41
C MET A 13 9.54 -19.61 35.50
N VAL A 14 9.52 -18.28 35.71
CA VAL A 14 9.52 -17.58 37.01
C VAL A 14 9.26 -16.09 36.68
N ALA A 15 8.00 -15.70 36.54
CA ALA A 15 7.58 -14.30 36.55
C ALA A 15 6.10 -14.23 36.93
N LEU A 16 5.82 -14.62 38.17
CA LEU A 16 4.58 -14.30 38.89
C LEU A 16 4.94 -14.42 40.37
N ILE A 17 4.51 -13.41 41.14
CA ILE A 17 4.81 -13.11 42.55
C ILE A 17 5.89 -12.02 42.69
N GLY A 18 5.43 -10.84 43.14
CA GLY A 18 6.29 -9.78 43.62
C GLY A 18 7.25 -10.29 44.69
N GLY A 19 8.52 -10.01 44.48
CA GLY A 19 9.59 -10.45 45.36
C GLY A 19 10.90 -9.89 44.82
N THR A 20 11.53 -9.07 45.64
CA THR A 20 12.93 -8.66 45.56
C THR A 20 13.82 -9.76 44.96
N THR A 21 14.26 -9.61 43.72
CA THR A 21 15.31 -10.47 43.15
C THR A 21 16.65 -9.81 43.41
N ALA A 22 17.24 -10.19 44.54
CA ALA A 22 18.66 -10.03 44.79
C ALA A 22 19.44 -10.65 43.63
N ALA A 23 20.36 -9.87 43.05
CA ALA A 23 21.34 -10.35 42.09
C ALA A 23 22.19 -11.46 42.73
N HIS A 24 22.56 -12.44 41.90
CA HIS A 24 23.42 -13.58 42.19
C HIS A 24 24.48 -13.31 43.26
N ALA A 25 24.32 -13.95 44.43
CA ALA A 25 25.38 -14.09 45.41
C ALA A 25 26.08 -15.45 45.23
N ALA A 26 27.39 -15.43 44.95
CA ALA A 26 28.39 -16.34 45.52
C ALA A 26 29.82 -15.92 45.06
N PRO A 27 30.88 -15.97 45.91
CA PRO A 27 30.99 -16.52 47.25
C PRO A 27 31.40 -15.49 48.33
N GLY A 28 30.95 -15.68 49.56
CA GLY A 28 31.46 -14.97 50.75
C GLY A 28 30.80 -13.62 51.05
N SER A 29 30.44 -13.44 52.30
CA SER A 29 29.77 -12.28 52.90
C SER A 29 30.61 -10.99 52.87
N TRP A 30 30.90 -10.45 51.69
CA TRP A 30 31.48 -9.12 51.59
C TRP A 30 30.36 -8.08 51.72
N HIS A 31 30.10 -7.68 52.96
CA HIS A 31 29.33 -6.48 53.26
C HIS A 31 30.33 -5.43 53.75
N TRP A 32 30.44 -4.34 53.00
CA TRP A 32 31.37 -3.28 53.33
C TRP A 32 31.02 -2.66 54.68
N ARG A 33 32.06 -2.43 55.48
CA ARG A 33 32.02 -1.72 56.75
C ARG A 33 33.25 -0.82 56.85
N PRO A 34 33.16 0.34 57.52
CA PRO A 34 34.34 1.12 57.87
C PRO A 34 35.34 0.27 58.64
N THR A 35 36.64 0.54 58.48
CA THR A 35 37.66 -0.13 59.29
C THR A 35 37.47 0.27 60.76
N ALA A 36 37.30 -0.73 61.64
CA ALA A 36 36.94 -0.48 63.04
C ALA A 36 38.03 0.26 63.84
N THR A 37 39.30 0.10 63.47
CA THR A 37 40.43 0.73 64.17
C THR A 37 41.54 1.02 63.16
N PRO A 38 41.36 2.03 62.27
CA PRO A 38 42.27 2.27 61.16
C PRO A 38 43.63 2.77 61.67
N LYS A 39 44.71 2.33 61.02
CA LYS A 39 46.09 2.68 61.39
C LYS A 39 46.55 3.93 60.65
N SER A 40 47.15 4.90 61.33
CA SER A 40 47.56 6.18 60.73
C SER A 40 48.87 6.13 59.90
N HIS A 41 49.47 4.95 59.80
CA HIS A 41 50.62 4.59 58.95
C HIS A 41 50.61 3.06 58.76
N VAL A 42 51.30 2.56 57.74
CA VAL A 42 51.33 1.11 57.46
C VAL A 42 52.11 0.38 58.55
N VAL A 43 51.46 -0.56 59.25
CA VAL A 43 52.06 -1.40 60.29
C VAL A 43 51.90 -2.86 59.89
N ALA A 44 53.02 -3.53 59.60
CA ALA A 44 53.02 -4.90 59.10
C ALA A 44 52.31 -5.87 60.06
N GLY A 45 51.36 -6.65 59.54
CA GLY A 45 50.57 -7.63 60.30
C GLY A 45 49.40 -7.02 61.08
N GLU A 46 49.28 -5.69 61.12
CA GLU A 46 48.21 -5.00 61.83
C GLU A 46 47.17 -4.35 60.90
N MET A 47 47.46 -4.24 59.60
CA MET A 47 46.52 -3.66 58.63
C MET A 47 45.31 -4.59 58.43
N ARG A 48 44.18 -4.02 58.06
CA ARG A 48 42.97 -4.75 57.67
C ARG A 48 43.25 -5.72 56.52
N SER A 49 44.07 -5.33 55.56
CA SER A 49 44.49 -6.20 54.45
C SER A 49 45.37 -7.39 54.89
N ASP A 50 45.97 -7.36 56.09
CA ASP A 50 46.69 -8.48 56.69
C ASP A 50 45.75 -9.47 57.40
N LYS A 51 44.54 -9.01 57.74
CA LYS A 51 43.54 -9.73 58.57
C LYS A 51 42.33 -10.22 57.77
N GLU A 52 42.00 -9.52 56.68
CA GLU A 52 40.87 -9.79 55.80
C GLU A 52 41.37 -9.86 54.35
N SER A 53 40.71 -10.67 53.52
CA SER A 53 41.01 -10.74 52.09
C SER A 53 40.73 -9.40 51.40
N VAL A 54 41.66 -8.92 50.59
CA VAL A 54 41.47 -7.71 49.77
C VAL A 54 40.52 -8.04 48.61
N PRO A 55 39.44 -7.26 48.40
CA PRO A 55 38.56 -7.41 47.25
C PRO A 55 39.28 -7.36 45.90
N ASP A 56 38.79 -8.14 44.93
CA ASP A 56 39.31 -8.17 43.57
C ASP A 56 39.36 -6.76 42.94
N GLY A 57 40.46 -6.46 42.25
CA GLY A 57 40.70 -5.15 41.63
C GLY A 57 41.51 -4.17 42.48
N TYR A 58 41.87 -4.52 43.72
CA TYR A 58 42.73 -3.71 44.59
C TYR A 58 43.96 -4.49 45.04
N SER A 59 45.11 -3.83 45.06
CA SER A 59 46.31 -4.42 45.64
C SER A 59 46.30 -4.30 47.17
N LYS A 60 47.11 -5.12 47.84
CA LYS A 60 47.38 -4.94 49.27
C LYS A 60 47.87 -3.52 49.59
N ALA A 61 48.68 -2.93 48.72
CA ALA A 61 49.18 -1.57 48.90
C ALA A 61 48.05 -0.52 48.80
N ASP A 62 47.08 -0.71 47.90
CA ASP A 62 45.90 0.17 47.78
C ASP A 62 45.02 0.08 49.03
N ALA A 63 44.78 -1.14 49.52
CA ALA A 63 44.02 -1.40 50.73
C ALA A 63 44.70 -0.82 51.98
N ASP A 64 46.01 -0.97 52.11
CA ASP A 64 46.80 -0.38 53.20
C ASP A 64 46.74 1.15 53.14
N LYS A 65 46.88 1.71 51.93
CA LYS A 65 46.74 3.15 51.72
C LYS A 65 45.34 3.64 52.10
N ALA A 66 44.28 2.98 51.66
CA ALA A 66 42.90 3.34 51.99
C ALA A 66 42.66 3.33 53.51
N GLU A 67 43.16 2.32 54.23
CA GLU A 67 43.06 2.29 55.69
C GLU A 67 43.82 3.44 56.36
N THR A 68 45.03 3.76 55.88
CA THR A 68 45.77 4.90 56.43
C THR A 68 45.09 6.24 56.20
N MET A 69 44.35 6.37 55.10
CA MET A 69 43.51 7.53 54.83
C MET A 69 42.26 7.51 55.74
N GLU A 70 41.61 6.36 55.94
CA GLU A 70 40.46 6.22 56.86
C GLU A 70 40.80 6.62 58.31
N ALA A 71 42.06 6.51 58.74
CA ALA A 71 42.54 7.01 60.05
C ALA A 71 42.56 8.55 60.18
N GLY A 72 42.15 9.28 59.14
CA GLY A 72 41.99 10.74 59.14
C GLY A 72 43.29 11.52 58.93
N LYS A 73 44.42 10.86 58.66
CA LYS A 73 45.71 11.54 58.43
C LYS A 73 45.82 11.96 56.96
N GLY A 74 45.55 13.23 56.67
CA GLY A 74 45.72 13.81 55.34
C GLY A 74 44.51 13.71 54.40
N VAL A 75 43.35 13.24 54.89
CA VAL A 75 42.08 13.32 54.16
C VAL A 75 41.56 14.75 54.18
N THR A 76 41.11 15.23 53.03
CA THR A 76 40.55 16.58 52.89
C THR A 76 39.30 16.74 53.77
N ALA A 77 39.14 17.90 54.41
CA ALA A 77 37.98 18.18 55.26
C ALA A 77 36.67 18.05 54.46
N GLY A 78 35.71 17.27 54.98
CA GLY A 78 34.46 16.99 54.27
C GLY A 78 34.53 15.81 53.29
N CYS A 79 35.64 15.07 53.25
CA CYS A 79 35.81 13.87 52.44
C CYS A 79 35.88 12.60 53.30
N GLN A 80 35.59 11.46 52.66
CA GLN A 80 35.65 10.12 53.25
C GLN A 80 36.29 9.15 52.27
N VAL A 81 37.06 8.20 52.81
CA VAL A 81 37.65 7.08 52.07
C VAL A 81 36.91 5.80 52.40
N TYR A 82 36.85 4.89 51.43
CA TYR A 82 36.09 3.63 51.56
C TYR A 82 37.01 2.45 51.26
N TRP A 83 37.51 1.80 52.30
CA TRP A 83 38.40 0.65 52.14
C TRP A 83 37.79 -0.44 51.23
N PRO A 84 38.54 -1.06 50.31
CA PRO A 84 39.99 -0.93 50.06
C PRO A 84 40.38 0.19 49.07
N ALA A 85 39.45 1.04 48.63
CA ALA A 85 39.67 2.00 47.57
C ALA A 85 40.36 3.28 48.09
N PRO A 86 41.58 3.62 47.62
CA PRO A 86 42.36 4.75 48.13
C PRO A 86 41.95 6.08 47.47
N TYR A 87 40.65 6.35 47.39
CA TYR A 87 40.06 7.55 46.79
C TYR A 87 39.20 8.31 47.79
N GLU A 88 39.31 9.64 47.77
CA GLU A 88 38.50 10.56 48.56
C GLU A 88 37.20 10.89 47.83
N VAL A 89 36.06 10.55 48.45
CA VAL A 89 34.74 11.02 48.02
C VAL A 89 34.35 12.18 48.91
N CYS A 90 33.97 13.31 48.33
CA CYS A 90 33.83 14.59 49.03
C CYS A 90 32.42 15.17 48.97
N GLY A 91 32.12 16.06 49.91
CA GLY A 91 30.95 16.94 49.87
C GLY A 91 29.61 16.23 49.63
N ALA A 92 28.77 16.84 48.79
CA ALA A 92 27.44 16.32 48.49
C ALA A 92 27.47 14.96 47.77
N ILE A 93 28.52 14.68 46.98
CA ILE A 93 28.67 13.37 46.32
C ILE A 93 28.89 12.27 47.37
N LYS A 94 29.72 12.53 48.38
CA LYS A 94 29.92 11.62 49.53
C LYS A 94 28.62 11.42 50.30
N ASP A 95 27.90 12.49 50.59
CA ASP A 95 26.65 12.40 51.34
C ASP A 95 25.62 11.55 50.59
N LYS A 96 25.48 11.76 49.27
CA LYS A 96 24.61 10.93 48.44
C LYS A 96 25.07 9.47 48.36
N TYR A 97 26.37 9.25 48.16
CA TYR A 97 26.91 7.90 48.11
C TYR A 97 26.66 7.13 49.40
N ASN A 98 26.82 7.78 50.56
CA ASN A 98 26.48 7.21 51.86
C ASN A 98 24.98 6.94 52.03
N GLU A 99 24.11 7.87 51.58
CA GLU A 99 22.65 7.69 51.58
C GLU A 99 22.23 6.42 50.83
N LEU A 100 22.88 6.15 49.68
CA LEU A 100 22.63 4.95 48.87
C LEU A 100 23.19 3.66 49.49
N GLY A 101 23.94 3.74 50.59
CA GLY A 101 24.57 2.60 51.27
C GLY A 101 26.07 2.43 51.00
N GLY A 102 26.72 3.42 50.40
CA GLY A 102 28.16 3.42 50.13
C GLY A 102 28.58 2.25 49.23
N PRO A 103 29.67 1.54 49.54
CA PRO A 103 30.11 0.39 48.73
C PRO A 103 29.14 -0.80 48.73
N ASN A 104 28.13 -0.81 49.60
CA ASN A 104 27.05 -1.81 49.57
C ASN A 104 25.92 -1.43 48.58
N SER A 105 25.95 -0.22 48.03
CA SER A 105 25.00 0.22 47.01
C SER A 105 25.30 -0.40 45.64
N PHE A 106 24.39 -0.20 44.70
CA PHE A 106 24.57 -0.63 43.31
C PHE A 106 25.76 0.03 42.60
N LEU A 107 26.33 1.12 43.14
CA LEU A 107 27.48 1.83 42.57
C LEU A 107 28.81 1.12 42.84
N LEU A 108 28.86 0.27 43.89
CA LEU A 108 30.07 -0.40 44.38
C LEU A 108 31.19 0.62 44.72
N LEU A 109 32.44 0.18 44.82
CA LEU A 109 33.57 0.99 45.30
C LEU A 109 33.90 2.21 44.40
N PRO A 110 34.42 3.32 44.98
CA PRO A 110 34.88 4.47 44.20
C PRO A 110 36.14 4.14 43.39
N LYS A 111 36.30 4.80 42.23
CA LYS A 111 37.42 4.64 41.28
C LYS A 111 38.22 5.92 41.06
N SER A 112 37.75 7.06 41.55
CA SER A 112 38.43 8.34 41.43
C SER A 112 38.23 9.18 42.68
N ASN A 113 39.12 10.15 42.88
CA ASN A 113 38.79 11.30 43.73
C ASN A 113 37.67 12.13 43.07
N GLU A 114 37.17 13.16 43.74
CA GLU A 114 36.30 14.16 43.11
C GLU A 114 37.02 14.86 41.95
N LEU A 115 36.40 14.80 40.77
CA LEU A 115 36.84 15.43 39.53
C LEU A 115 36.00 16.68 39.27
N THR A 116 36.62 17.70 38.68
CA THR A 116 35.88 18.81 38.07
C THR A 116 35.46 18.40 36.68
N ASN A 117 34.19 18.62 36.32
CA ASN A 117 33.71 18.31 34.99
C ASN A 117 34.38 19.23 33.94
N PRO A 118 34.52 18.78 32.69
CA PRO A 118 35.10 19.56 31.59
C PRO A 118 34.56 20.98 31.41
N ASP A 119 33.30 21.24 31.77
CA ASP A 119 32.67 22.56 31.71
C ASP A 119 33.13 23.52 32.83
N GLY A 120 33.89 23.02 33.82
CA GLY A 120 34.36 23.77 34.98
C GLY A 120 33.27 24.07 36.02
N TYR A 121 32.06 23.53 35.84
CA TYR A 121 30.88 23.92 36.59
C TYR A 121 30.58 22.94 37.73
N GLY A 122 30.33 21.69 37.37
CA GLY A 122 29.99 20.64 38.33
C GLY A 122 31.17 19.75 38.71
N LYS A 123 30.87 18.80 39.58
CA LYS A 123 31.80 17.80 40.08
C LYS A 123 31.30 16.40 39.75
N ARG A 124 32.19 15.43 39.70
CA ARG A 124 31.82 14.02 39.68
C ARG A 124 32.79 13.16 40.45
N THR A 125 32.30 12.03 40.95
CA THR A 125 33.14 10.92 41.39
C THR A 125 32.71 9.69 40.60
N GLU A 126 33.69 8.96 40.07
CA GLU A 126 33.46 7.72 39.35
C GLU A 126 33.47 6.54 40.31
N PHE A 127 32.49 5.65 40.20
CA PHE A 127 32.44 4.37 40.93
C PHE A 127 32.49 3.22 39.92
N VAL A 128 32.68 2.00 40.42
CA VAL A 128 32.80 0.81 39.56
C VAL A 128 31.59 0.65 38.63
N ASN A 129 30.38 0.91 39.13
CA ASN A 129 29.15 0.75 38.35
C ASN A 129 28.49 2.09 37.94
N GLY A 130 29.31 3.13 37.77
CA GLY A 130 28.90 4.41 37.22
C GLY A 130 29.19 5.60 38.15
N PRO A 131 29.03 6.83 37.66
CA PRO A 131 29.36 8.04 38.41
C PRO A 131 28.19 8.60 39.25
N ILE A 132 28.54 9.37 40.27
CA ILE A 132 27.65 10.39 40.85
C ILE A 132 28.14 11.75 40.34
N TYR A 133 27.23 12.50 39.74
CA TYR A 133 27.45 13.88 39.31
C TYR A 133 26.82 14.84 40.32
N TRP A 134 27.43 16.01 40.47
CA TRP A 134 26.92 17.10 41.29
C TRP A 134 26.96 18.42 40.53
N SER A 135 25.88 19.20 40.62
CA SER A 135 25.85 20.62 40.27
C SER A 135 25.22 21.45 41.39
N PRO A 136 25.49 22.77 41.46
CA PRO A 136 24.88 23.65 42.45
C PRO A 136 23.34 23.65 42.43
N GLN A 137 22.71 23.51 41.26
CA GLN A 137 21.25 23.52 41.09
C GLN A 137 20.64 22.14 41.24
N GLY A 138 21.30 21.12 40.68
CA GLY A 138 20.78 19.76 40.62
C GLY A 138 21.05 18.96 41.90
N GLY A 139 22.11 19.28 42.65
CA GLY A 139 22.55 18.42 43.74
C GLY A 139 23.30 17.18 43.22
N ALA A 140 23.54 16.19 44.11
CA ALA A 140 24.33 15.00 43.78
C ALA A 140 23.43 13.82 43.41
N HIS A 141 23.59 13.28 42.20
CA HIS A 141 22.77 12.20 41.66
C HIS A 141 23.59 11.13 40.91
N PRO A 142 23.30 9.83 41.11
CA PRO A 142 23.89 8.77 40.31
C PRO A 142 23.27 8.73 38.92
N VAL A 143 24.09 8.60 37.88
CA VAL A 143 23.63 8.36 36.51
C VAL A 143 24.28 7.08 36.02
N VAL A 144 23.51 6.00 35.89
CA VAL A 144 24.03 4.65 35.67
C VAL A 144 23.31 3.89 34.56
N ASN A 145 23.85 2.74 34.17
CA ASN A 145 23.23 1.80 33.24
C ASN A 145 22.76 2.47 31.93
N HIS A 146 21.51 2.23 31.54
CA HIS A 146 20.93 2.78 30.31
C HIS A 146 20.78 4.31 30.34
N PHE A 147 20.55 4.90 31.51
CA PHE A 147 20.50 6.37 31.66
C PHE A 147 21.86 6.99 31.34
N PHE A 148 22.95 6.40 31.85
CA PHE A 148 24.30 6.87 31.55
C PHE A 148 24.63 6.74 30.06
N ALA A 149 24.27 5.61 29.45
CA ALA A 149 24.47 5.41 28.02
C ALA A 149 23.67 6.41 27.16
N ALA A 150 22.42 6.70 27.52
CA ALA A 150 21.60 7.69 26.81
C ALA A 150 22.13 9.11 27.00
N TRP A 151 22.50 9.48 28.22
CA TRP A 151 23.07 10.80 28.52
C TRP A 151 24.41 11.02 27.79
N ALA A 152 25.24 9.97 27.72
CA ALA A 152 26.48 9.97 26.94
C ALA A 152 26.25 10.26 25.45
N ARG A 153 25.26 9.61 24.82
CA ARG A 153 24.90 9.87 23.41
C ARG A 153 24.43 11.30 23.17
N ASN A 154 23.90 11.94 24.20
CA ASN A 154 23.39 13.31 24.15
C ASN A 154 24.40 14.34 24.67
N GLY A 155 25.67 13.99 24.86
CA GLY A 155 26.75 14.93 25.15
C GLY A 155 27.04 15.18 26.63
N TYR A 156 26.52 14.35 27.54
CA TYR A 156 26.66 14.51 28.99
C TYR A 156 26.23 15.90 29.48
N GLU A 157 26.93 16.48 30.46
CA GLU A 157 26.61 17.77 31.07
C GLU A 157 26.76 18.96 30.11
N ALA A 158 27.61 18.82 29.08
CA ALA A 158 27.74 19.83 28.03
C ALA A 158 26.64 19.72 26.95
N GLY A 159 25.83 18.66 27.03
CA GLY A 159 24.75 18.35 26.12
C GLY A 159 23.45 19.08 26.42
N ALA A 160 22.44 18.83 25.59
CA ALA A 160 21.14 19.50 25.68
C ALA A 160 20.35 19.21 26.96
N LEU A 161 20.72 18.16 27.71
CA LEU A 161 20.07 17.78 28.97
C LEU A 161 20.62 18.52 30.19
N GLY A 162 21.89 18.90 30.18
CA GLY A 162 22.58 19.43 31.37
C GLY A 162 22.84 18.37 32.44
N TYR A 163 22.85 18.78 33.70
CA TYR A 163 23.08 17.91 34.86
C TYR A 163 21.83 17.15 35.32
N PRO A 164 21.98 15.97 35.96
CA PRO A 164 20.87 15.27 36.59
C PRO A 164 20.30 16.07 37.77
N THR A 165 18.98 16.05 37.92
CA THR A 165 18.23 16.72 39.01
C THR A 165 17.41 15.75 39.85
N SER A 166 17.45 14.46 39.49
CA SER A 166 16.83 13.39 40.25
C SER A 166 17.68 12.12 40.21
N ASP A 167 17.41 11.22 41.16
CA ASP A 167 17.76 9.81 40.99
C ASP A 167 16.82 9.14 39.98
N GLU A 168 17.00 7.84 39.74
CA GLU A 168 16.05 7.04 38.96
C GLU A 168 14.67 6.99 39.63
N LEU A 169 13.63 7.32 38.86
CA LEU A 169 12.22 7.31 39.28
C LEU A 169 11.48 6.17 38.58
N VAL A 170 10.59 5.51 39.31
CA VAL A 170 9.63 4.54 38.76
C VAL A 170 8.46 5.28 38.13
N ASN A 171 8.13 4.97 36.88
CA ASN A 171 6.97 5.55 36.21
C ASN A 171 5.66 4.97 36.76
N ALA A 172 4.56 5.69 36.53
CA ALA A 172 3.26 5.37 37.14
C ALA A 172 2.71 4.00 36.71
N ASP A 173 3.10 3.51 35.53
CA ASP A 173 2.74 2.18 35.01
C ASP A 173 3.49 1.03 35.70
N ASN A 174 4.48 1.31 36.56
CA ASN A 174 5.42 0.36 37.15
C ASN A 174 6.26 -0.44 36.14
N VAL A 175 6.24 -0.06 34.87
CA VAL A 175 7.01 -0.70 33.79
C VAL A 175 8.24 0.14 33.48
N GLY A 176 8.05 1.42 33.19
CA GLY A 176 9.16 2.30 32.83
C GLY A 176 9.92 2.87 34.02
N ARG A 177 11.03 3.48 33.69
CA ARG A 177 11.83 4.31 34.58
C ARG A 177 12.11 5.65 33.91
N ARG A 178 12.33 6.69 34.68
CA ARG A 178 12.84 7.96 34.16
C ARG A 178 13.87 8.58 35.09
N GLN A 179 14.72 9.43 34.55
CA GLN A 179 15.61 10.28 35.32
C GLN A 179 15.51 11.70 34.77
N GLN A 180 15.42 12.67 35.67
CA GLN A 180 15.25 14.08 35.33
C GLN A 180 16.60 14.78 35.25
N PHE A 181 16.71 15.70 34.30
CA PHE A 181 17.87 16.56 34.07
C PHE A 181 17.43 18.03 34.03
N GLU A 182 18.37 18.96 34.02
CA GLU A 182 18.10 20.41 34.06
C GLU A 182 17.21 20.88 32.89
N HIS A 183 17.36 20.28 31.72
CA HIS A 183 16.70 20.74 30.48
C HIS A 183 15.93 19.63 29.75
N GLY A 184 15.81 18.45 30.37
CA GLY A 184 15.00 17.37 29.83
C GLY A 184 14.95 16.15 30.72
N ASP A 185 14.40 15.07 30.21
CA ASP A 185 14.26 13.81 30.92
C ASP A 185 14.81 12.67 30.04
N ILE A 186 15.39 11.66 30.67
CA ILE A 186 15.68 10.38 30.02
C ILE A 186 14.66 9.37 30.50
N TYR A 187 14.06 8.64 29.58
CA TYR A 187 13.09 7.58 29.85
C TYR A 187 13.64 6.24 29.41
N TRP A 188 13.42 5.21 30.23
CA TRP A 188 13.79 3.83 29.96
C TRP A 188 12.58 2.91 29.93
N LYS A 189 12.54 2.03 28.93
CA LYS A 189 11.58 0.93 28.81
C LYS A 189 12.17 -0.21 27.97
N LEU A 190 11.96 -1.46 28.40
CA LEU A 190 12.34 -2.68 27.66
C LEU A 190 13.82 -2.70 27.19
N ASN A 191 14.74 -2.32 28.08
CA ASN A 191 16.21 -2.31 27.88
C ASN A 191 16.78 -1.18 27.00
N GLU A 192 16.00 -0.16 26.66
CA GLU A 192 16.51 1.03 25.96
C GLU A 192 16.10 2.30 26.70
N ALA A 193 16.96 3.32 26.63
CA ALA A 193 16.71 4.63 27.22
C ALA A 193 16.96 5.74 26.21
N TYR A 194 16.09 6.75 26.21
CA TYR A 194 16.10 7.86 25.26
C TYR A 194 15.81 9.19 25.94
N ALA A 195 16.50 10.22 25.47
CA ALA A 195 16.34 11.59 25.93
C ALA A 195 15.18 12.28 25.21
N VAL A 196 14.41 13.06 25.97
CA VAL A 196 13.42 14.01 25.44
C VAL A 196 13.66 15.34 26.16
N HIS A 197 13.83 16.43 25.41
CA HIS A 197 14.20 17.73 25.97
C HIS A 197 13.58 18.90 25.19
N GLY A 198 13.74 20.12 25.73
CA GLY A 198 13.30 21.35 25.09
C GLY A 198 11.82 21.37 24.68
N ALA A 199 11.52 22.03 23.57
CA ALA A 199 10.15 22.22 23.09
C ALA A 199 9.42 20.90 22.78
N ILE A 200 10.14 19.84 22.40
CA ILE A 200 9.54 18.52 22.18
C ILE A 200 9.10 17.89 23.50
N LEU A 201 9.90 18.02 24.56
CA LEU A 201 9.49 17.59 25.91
C LEU A 201 8.28 18.38 26.38
N ASP A 202 8.28 19.70 26.23
CA ASP A 202 7.14 20.54 26.60
C ASP A 202 5.86 20.06 25.92
N LYS A 203 5.94 19.75 24.62
CA LYS A 203 4.79 19.24 23.88
C LYS A 203 4.37 17.84 24.30
N TRP A 204 5.32 16.95 24.54
CA TRP A 204 5.02 15.60 25.02
C TRP A 204 4.38 15.63 26.41
N ASN A 205 4.73 16.62 27.24
CA ASN A 205 4.09 16.85 28.54
C ASN A 205 2.62 17.20 28.39
N GLU A 206 2.28 18.09 27.46
CA GLU A 206 0.89 18.42 27.11
C GLU A 206 0.13 17.19 26.59
N ALA A 207 0.81 16.30 25.86
CA ALA A 207 0.23 15.07 25.31
C ALA A 207 0.06 13.94 26.35
N GLY A 208 0.43 14.16 27.62
CA GLY A 208 0.26 13.20 28.71
C GLY A 208 1.48 12.33 29.02
N ARG A 209 2.66 12.66 28.48
CA ARG A 209 3.93 11.93 28.66
C ARG A 209 3.81 10.44 28.31
N ASP A 210 4.46 9.57 29.08
CA ASP A 210 4.50 8.12 28.94
C ASP A 210 3.12 7.45 29.12
N GLY A 211 2.19 8.11 29.82
CA GLY A 211 0.79 7.68 29.94
C GLY A 211 -0.12 8.22 28.83
N GLY A 212 0.41 9.08 27.96
CA GLY A 212 -0.31 9.72 26.86
C GLY A 212 -0.47 8.84 25.62
N TYR A 213 -1.19 9.34 24.62
CA TYR A 213 -1.48 8.59 23.39
C TYR A 213 -0.26 8.34 22.49
N LEU A 214 0.86 9.03 22.72
CA LEU A 214 2.12 8.82 22.01
C LEU A 214 2.96 7.68 22.60
N GLY A 215 2.79 7.37 23.90
CA GLY A 215 3.58 6.38 24.62
C GLY A 215 5.02 6.83 24.93
N TYR A 216 5.90 5.85 25.15
CA TYR A 216 7.31 6.10 25.48
C TYR A 216 8.13 6.60 24.28
N PRO A 217 9.22 7.36 24.51
CA PRO A 217 10.19 7.63 23.45
C PRO A 217 10.90 6.33 23.04
N ILE A 218 11.15 6.19 21.74
CA ILE A 218 11.86 5.06 21.13
C ILE A 218 13.11 5.49 20.35
N GLY A 219 13.52 6.75 20.54
CA GLY A 219 14.69 7.35 19.90
C GLY A 219 15.02 8.69 20.56
N ASP A 220 16.30 9.04 20.59
CA ASP A 220 16.76 10.39 20.96
C ASP A 220 16.28 11.41 19.90
N GLU A 221 16.27 12.69 20.26
CA GLU A 221 15.94 13.76 19.32
C GLU A 221 16.96 13.83 18.16
N PHE A 222 16.46 13.93 16.93
CA PHE A 222 17.28 14.01 15.73
C PHE A 222 16.95 15.25 14.88
N THR A 223 17.92 15.74 14.11
CA THR A 223 17.68 16.76 13.07
C THR A 223 17.00 16.11 11.88
N THR A 224 15.93 16.72 11.39
CA THR A 224 15.23 16.25 10.19
C THR A 224 16.15 16.23 8.96
N PRO A 225 15.94 15.31 8.00
CA PRO A 225 16.77 15.18 6.80
C PRO A 225 16.99 16.47 5.98
N ASP A 226 16.04 17.40 5.98
CA ASP A 226 16.14 18.70 5.29
C ASP A 226 16.98 19.74 6.06
N GLY A 227 17.38 19.45 7.30
CA GLY A 227 18.17 20.32 8.16
C GLY A 227 17.40 21.47 8.82
N ILE A 228 16.07 21.53 8.69
CA ILE A 228 15.26 22.67 9.17
C ILE A 228 14.72 22.40 10.58
N GLY A 229 14.22 21.20 10.84
CA GLY A 229 13.52 20.84 12.05
C GLY A 229 14.28 19.87 12.97
N ARG A 230 13.64 19.60 14.10
CA ARG A 230 14.02 18.57 15.06
C ARG A 230 12.84 17.63 15.27
N ALA A 231 13.08 16.37 15.55
CA ALA A 231 12.01 15.41 15.81
C ALA A 231 12.41 14.34 16.82
N SER A 232 11.42 13.80 17.52
CA SER A 232 11.54 12.62 18.36
C SER A 232 10.47 11.61 18.01
N ARG A 233 10.82 10.32 18.08
CA ARG A 233 9.92 9.21 17.78
C ARG A 233 9.43 8.58 19.08
N PHE A 234 8.13 8.29 19.11
CA PHE A 234 7.44 7.65 20.23
C PHE A 234 6.78 6.34 19.74
N GLU A 235 6.32 5.51 20.67
CA GLU A 235 5.71 4.22 20.36
C GLU A 235 4.54 4.31 19.36
N HIS A 236 3.77 5.40 19.41
CA HIS A 236 2.54 5.56 18.63
C HIS A 236 2.46 6.88 17.84
N GLY A 237 3.57 7.61 17.75
CA GLY A 237 3.62 8.86 17.01
C GLY A 237 5.01 9.48 16.93
N MET A 238 5.07 10.69 16.38
CA MET A 238 6.27 11.51 16.33
C MET A 238 5.91 12.93 16.77
N ILE A 239 6.85 13.64 17.37
CA ILE A 239 6.73 15.09 17.57
C ILE A 239 7.79 15.76 16.71
N TYR A 240 7.36 16.68 15.86
CA TYR A 240 8.24 17.52 15.04
C TYR A 240 8.23 18.93 15.58
N TRP A 241 9.39 19.58 15.58
CA TRP A 241 9.57 20.96 15.98
C TRP A 241 10.33 21.76 14.90
N THR A 242 9.88 22.98 14.67
CA THR A 242 10.62 24.00 13.91
C THR A 242 10.49 25.36 14.62
N GLU A 243 11.41 26.29 14.34
CA GLU A 243 11.30 27.66 14.86
C GLU A 243 10.01 28.37 14.40
N ALA A 244 9.58 28.11 13.16
CA ALA A 244 8.42 28.79 12.56
C ALA A 244 7.08 28.31 13.10
N TYR A 245 6.96 27.02 13.45
CA TYR A 245 5.67 26.41 13.78
C TYR A 245 5.58 25.89 15.21
N GLY A 246 6.70 25.72 15.91
CA GLY A 246 6.71 25.07 17.23
C GLY A 246 6.62 23.54 17.13
N ALA A 247 6.35 22.89 18.26
CA ALA A 247 6.33 21.43 18.39
C ALA A 247 4.92 20.87 18.22
N HIS A 248 4.74 19.93 17.29
CA HIS A 248 3.45 19.31 17.00
C HIS A 248 3.56 17.78 16.85
N PRO A 249 2.66 17.02 17.50
CA PRO A 249 2.59 15.57 17.35
C PRO A 249 1.86 15.16 16.06
N VAL A 250 2.34 14.10 15.43
CA VAL A 250 1.66 13.39 14.34
C VAL A 250 1.59 11.91 14.72
N SER A 251 0.36 11.37 14.81
CA SER A 251 0.08 10.02 15.29
C SER A 251 -0.97 9.28 14.45
N GLY A 252 -1.09 7.97 14.68
CA GLY A 252 -2.15 7.13 14.11
C GLY A 252 -2.14 7.07 12.58
N GLY A 253 -3.33 6.98 11.97
CA GLY A 253 -3.46 6.87 10.51
C GLY A 253 -3.02 8.12 9.73
N LEU A 254 -3.02 9.30 10.38
CA LEU A 254 -2.43 10.51 9.82
C LEU A 254 -0.91 10.37 9.68
N LEU A 255 -0.21 9.84 10.69
CA LEU A 255 1.22 9.56 10.60
C LEU A 255 1.52 8.60 9.44
N THR A 256 0.75 7.53 9.29
CA THR A 256 0.91 6.60 8.17
C THR A 256 0.73 7.29 6.80
N LYS A 257 -0.29 8.16 6.66
CA LYS A 257 -0.53 8.88 5.40
C LYS A 257 0.58 9.91 5.13
N TRP A 258 1.06 10.62 6.14
CA TRP A 258 2.15 11.59 6.01
C TRP A 258 3.50 10.91 5.70
N GLU A 259 3.79 9.76 6.31
CA GLU A 259 4.92 8.89 5.97
C GLU A 259 4.91 8.49 4.49
N MET A 260 3.77 8.00 3.98
CA MET A 260 3.61 7.65 2.56
C MET A 260 3.83 8.84 1.63
N SER A 261 3.61 10.06 2.12
CA SER A 261 3.84 11.30 1.37
C SER A 261 5.30 11.77 1.39
N GLY A 262 6.16 11.16 2.21
CA GLY A 262 7.57 11.54 2.36
C GLY A 262 7.86 12.47 3.55
N TYR A 263 7.02 12.45 4.59
CA TYR A 263 7.17 13.25 5.81
C TYR A 263 7.31 14.76 5.53
N GLU A 264 8.22 15.46 6.23
CA GLU A 264 8.45 16.89 6.14
C GLU A 264 9.03 17.33 4.78
N ALA A 265 9.73 16.43 4.09
CA ALA A 265 10.18 16.62 2.71
C ALA A 265 9.06 16.35 1.68
N GLY A 266 7.92 15.84 2.14
CA GLY A 266 6.74 15.54 1.35
C GLY A 266 5.91 16.78 0.99
N PRO A 267 4.84 16.61 0.20
CA PRO A 267 4.06 17.71 -0.35
C PRO A 267 3.18 18.43 0.69
N TYR A 268 3.09 17.89 1.92
CA TYR A 268 2.40 18.54 3.04
C TYR A 268 3.34 19.43 3.88
N GLY A 269 4.65 19.13 3.90
CA GLY A 269 5.61 19.83 4.74
C GLY A 269 5.48 19.49 6.23
N TYR A 270 5.90 20.41 7.10
CA TYR A 270 5.84 20.26 8.56
C TYR A 270 4.42 20.41 9.12
N PRO A 271 4.08 19.73 10.23
CA PRO A 271 2.86 20.03 10.97
C PRO A 271 2.90 21.46 11.55
N THR A 272 1.78 22.16 11.48
CA THR A 272 1.62 23.55 11.96
C THR A 272 0.58 23.69 13.08
N ALA A 273 -0.15 22.61 13.35
CA ALA A 273 -1.08 22.49 14.46
C ALA A 273 -1.18 21.02 14.90
N ASP A 274 -1.71 20.81 16.10
CA ASP A 274 -2.04 19.47 16.60
C ASP A 274 -3.27 18.89 15.89
N GLN A 275 -3.37 17.56 15.88
CA GLN A 275 -4.54 16.84 15.38
C GLN A 275 -5.82 17.27 16.09
N GLN A 276 -6.87 17.53 15.32
CA GLN A 276 -8.21 17.88 15.82
C GLN A 276 -9.22 16.80 15.45
N PRO A 277 -10.08 16.35 16.38
CA PRO A 277 -11.13 15.40 16.07
C PRO A 277 -12.21 16.05 15.19
N ARG A 278 -12.69 15.30 14.20
CA ARG A 278 -13.81 15.63 13.32
C ARG A 278 -14.70 14.41 13.17
N GLY A 279 -15.73 14.28 14.01
CA GLY A 279 -16.62 13.12 14.02
C GLY A 279 -15.84 11.83 14.32
N SER A 280 -15.88 10.86 13.41
CA SER A 280 -15.09 9.61 13.49
C SER A 280 -13.70 9.70 12.82
N SER A 281 -13.27 10.91 12.45
CA SER A 281 -12.01 11.22 11.76
C SER A 281 -11.21 12.25 12.53
N PHE A 282 -9.98 12.48 12.10
CA PHE A 282 -9.07 13.50 12.60
C PHE A 282 -8.52 14.28 11.42
N ASP A 283 -8.39 15.60 11.59
CA ASP A 283 -7.73 16.48 10.64
C ASP A 283 -6.52 17.14 11.30
N GLN A 284 -5.51 17.48 10.50
CA GLN A 284 -4.32 18.17 10.96
C GLN A 284 -3.79 19.12 9.89
N GLU A 285 -3.41 20.33 10.32
CA GLU A 285 -2.83 21.35 9.45
C GLU A 285 -1.32 21.16 9.31
N PHE A 286 -0.85 21.18 8.07
CA PHE A 286 0.54 21.16 7.68
C PHE A 286 0.88 22.41 6.86
N GLN A 287 2.16 22.67 6.70
CA GLN A 287 2.71 23.87 6.05
C GLN A 287 2.09 24.17 4.69
N PHE A 288 1.81 23.13 3.89
CA PHE A 288 1.31 23.28 2.52
C PHE A 288 -0.09 22.73 2.30
N GLY A 289 -0.74 22.19 3.33
CA GLY A 289 -2.04 21.53 3.18
C GLY A 289 -2.61 20.97 4.47
N THR A 290 -3.85 20.50 4.43
CA THR A 290 -4.51 19.86 5.57
C THR A 290 -4.65 18.37 5.25
N MET A 291 -4.37 17.50 6.21
CA MET A 291 -4.54 16.05 6.07
C MET A 291 -5.65 15.55 6.96
N GLY A 292 -6.52 14.68 6.45
CA GLY A 292 -7.57 14.01 7.23
C GLY A 292 -7.42 12.48 7.24
N PHE A 293 -7.92 11.82 8.29
CA PHE A 293 -7.98 10.36 8.40
C PHE A 293 -9.12 9.86 9.31
N PRO A 294 -9.87 8.79 8.97
CA PRO A 294 -9.79 8.02 7.73
C PRO A 294 -10.45 8.72 6.54
N THR A 295 -11.16 9.83 6.77
CA THR A 295 -11.73 10.68 5.71
C THR A 295 -10.96 11.98 5.65
N ASP A 296 -10.88 12.57 4.46
CA ASP A 296 -10.21 13.86 4.28
C ASP A 296 -11.03 15.03 4.83
N PRO A 297 -10.38 16.19 5.04
CA PRO A 297 -11.05 17.39 5.48
C PRO A 297 -12.11 17.78 4.44
N VAL A 298 -13.29 18.18 4.90
CA VAL A 298 -14.30 18.75 4.00
C VAL A 298 -13.73 20.06 3.47
N SER A 299 -13.30 20.08 2.20
CA SER A 299 -12.82 21.32 1.60
C SER A 299 -14.01 22.30 1.52
N ALA A 300 -13.85 23.50 2.05
CA ALA A 300 -14.89 24.53 1.98
C ALA A 300 -14.99 25.19 0.58
N ALA A 301 -14.18 24.74 -0.39
CA ALA A 301 -13.98 25.42 -1.67
C ALA A 301 -13.95 24.51 -2.91
N ASP A 302 -13.94 23.18 -2.76
CA ASP A 302 -14.04 22.26 -3.88
C ASP A 302 -15.32 21.42 -3.73
N PRO A 303 -16.35 21.68 -4.56
CA PRO A 303 -17.58 20.91 -4.54
C PRO A 303 -17.29 19.51 -5.06
N ASP A 304 -17.23 18.54 -4.15
CA ASP A 304 -17.30 17.09 -4.44
C ASP A 304 -16.37 16.68 -5.61
N ASP A 305 -15.07 16.61 -5.31
CA ASP A 305 -13.94 16.45 -6.22
C ASP A 305 -13.86 15.06 -6.86
N GLY A 306 -14.94 14.57 -7.48
CA GLY A 306 -14.97 13.27 -8.18
C GLY A 306 -14.49 12.09 -7.30
N ASP A 307 -14.46 12.29 -5.98
CA ASP A 307 -13.77 11.45 -5.02
C ASP A 307 -14.66 10.32 -4.50
N ALA A 308 -15.95 10.37 -4.82
CA ALA A 308 -16.85 9.25 -4.68
C ALA A 308 -16.24 8.05 -5.42
N GLU A 309 -15.90 7.01 -4.64
CA GLU A 309 -15.51 5.73 -5.21
C GLU A 309 -16.53 5.34 -6.28
N PRO A 310 -16.07 4.96 -7.49
CA PRO A 310 -16.97 4.68 -8.60
C PRO A 310 -17.98 3.64 -8.16
N THR A 311 -19.26 3.94 -8.37
CA THR A 311 -20.34 3.03 -7.97
C THR A 311 -20.98 2.35 -9.17
N VAL A 312 -21.38 1.10 -8.97
CA VAL A 312 -22.14 0.31 -9.94
C VAL A 312 -23.58 0.11 -9.44
N GLY A 313 -24.28 1.20 -9.12
CA GLY A 313 -25.60 1.20 -8.47
C GLY A 313 -26.79 0.89 -9.38
N GLU A 314 -26.58 0.83 -10.69
CA GLU A 314 -27.62 0.64 -11.72
C GLU A 314 -28.28 -0.75 -11.65
N ALA A 315 -29.43 -0.92 -12.32
CA ALA A 315 -30.11 -2.22 -12.38
C ALA A 315 -29.27 -3.26 -13.13
N ARG A 316 -29.37 -4.52 -12.71
CA ARG A 316 -28.72 -5.64 -13.40
C ARG A 316 -29.43 -5.93 -14.72
N PRO A 317 -28.70 -6.26 -15.78
CA PRO A 317 -29.32 -6.82 -16.97
C PRO A 317 -29.90 -8.20 -16.63
N VAL A 318 -31.12 -8.48 -17.08
CA VAL A 318 -31.82 -9.76 -16.82
C VAL A 318 -32.32 -10.44 -18.10
N THR A 319 -32.32 -9.73 -19.22
CA THR A 319 -32.62 -10.25 -20.56
C THR A 319 -31.43 -10.10 -21.48
N TRP A 320 -31.37 -10.88 -22.58
CA TRP A 320 -30.35 -10.73 -23.62
C TRP A 320 -30.31 -9.32 -24.20
N SER A 321 -31.46 -8.68 -24.35
CA SER A 321 -31.53 -7.28 -24.80
C SER A 321 -30.92 -6.31 -23.79
N ASP A 322 -31.09 -6.56 -22.48
CA ASP A 322 -30.46 -5.73 -21.44
C ASP A 322 -28.94 -5.90 -21.46
N PHE A 323 -28.45 -7.14 -21.57
CA PHE A 323 -27.03 -7.43 -21.71
C PHE A 323 -26.46 -6.77 -22.97
N ALA A 324 -27.14 -6.87 -24.11
CA ALA A 324 -26.69 -6.24 -25.35
C ALA A 324 -26.74 -4.71 -25.28
N ALA A 325 -27.71 -4.13 -24.56
CA ALA A 325 -27.76 -2.69 -24.32
C ALA A 325 -26.61 -2.24 -23.42
N ASP A 326 -26.35 -2.95 -22.33
CA ASP A 326 -25.25 -2.66 -21.40
C ASP A 326 -23.89 -2.83 -22.07
N ALA A 327 -23.69 -3.91 -22.83
CA ALA A 327 -22.46 -4.15 -23.57
C ALA A 327 -22.18 -3.09 -24.65
N ARG A 328 -23.24 -2.42 -25.14
CA ARG A 328 -23.16 -1.29 -26.09
C ARG A 328 -22.86 0.06 -25.43
N THR A 329 -22.85 0.15 -24.10
CA THR A 329 -22.46 1.39 -23.42
C THR A 329 -20.95 1.61 -23.53
N GLY A 330 -20.53 2.84 -23.81
CA GLY A 330 -19.12 3.21 -24.02
C GLY A 330 -18.63 3.03 -25.46
N ASN A 331 -17.34 3.25 -25.70
CA ASN A 331 -16.73 3.11 -27.02
C ASN A 331 -16.78 1.64 -27.48
N GLN A 332 -17.40 1.41 -28.64
CA GLN A 332 -17.68 0.08 -29.18
C GLN A 332 -16.67 -0.37 -30.25
N THR A 333 -15.62 0.41 -30.49
CA THR A 333 -14.66 0.14 -31.57
C THR A 333 -14.02 -1.24 -31.38
N PRO A 334 -14.39 -2.26 -32.18
CA PRO A 334 -13.92 -3.61 -31.95
C PRO A 334 -12.50 -3.77 -32.48
N VAL A 335 -11.70 -4.57 -31.81
CA VAL A 335 -10.33 -4.86 -32.21
C VAL A 335 -10.19 -6.36 -32.46
N LYS A 336 -9.40 -6.75 -33.47
CA LYS A 336 -9.12 -8.17 -33.74
C LYS A 336 -8.35 -8.83 -32.59
N GLN A 337 -8.56 -10.12 -32.33
CA GLN A 337 -8.08 -10.80 -31.12
C GLN A 337 -7.79 -12.28 -31.32
N GLY A 338 -6.81 -12.61 -32.16
CA GLY A 338 -6.41 -14.01 -32.36
C GLY A 338 -7.54 -14.90 -32.91
N PRO A 339 -7.25 -16.18 -33.15
CA PRO A 339 -8.20 -17.10 -33.75
C PRO A 339 -9.34 -17.44 -32.77
N ILE A 340 -10.52 -17.71 -33.34
CA ILE A 340 -11.70 -18.24 -32.63
C ILE A 340 -11.40 -19.54 -31.88
N GLY A 341 -10.50 -20.36 -32.42
CA GLY A 341 -10.33 -21.74 -32.01
C GLY A 341 -9.44 -22.54 -32.95
N ASP A 342 -9.38 -23.85 -32.71
CA ASP A 342 -8.58 -24.80 -33.51
C ASP A 342 -9.39 -26.04 -33.90
N LEU A 343 -9.00 -26.67 -35.01
CA LEU A 343 -9.47 -28.00 -35.41
C LEU A 343 -8.40 -29.03 -35.07
N GLN A 344 -8.78 -30.16 -34.49
CA GLN A 344 -7.88 -31.31 -34.39
C GLN A 344 -7.48 -31.79 -35.80
N PRO A 345 -6.24 -32.26 -36.02
CA PRO A 345 -5.81 -32.72 -37.34
C PRO A 345 -6.64 -33.90 -37.86
N CYS A 346 -6.94 -33.89 -39.16
CA CYS A 346 -7.58 -35.03 -39.83
C CYS A 346 -6.65 -36.24 -39.93
N GLN A 347 -7.24 -37.43 -39.83
CA GLN A 347 -6.57 -38.70 -40.14
C GLN A 347 -7.04 -39.21 -41.50
N GLU A 348 -6.13 -39.78 -42.27
CA GLU A 348 -6.42 -40.29 -43.62
C GLU A 348 -7.52 -41.37 -43.59
N GLY A 349 -8.53 -41.20 -44.44
CA GLY A 349 -9.64 -42.15 -44.57
C GLY A 349 -10.65 -42.16 -43.41
N VAL A 350 -10.60 -41.18 -42.51
CA VAL A 350 -11.52 -41.02 -41.38
C VAL A 350 -12.36 -39.76 -41.57
N SER A 351 -13.66 -39.83 -41.29
CA SER A 351 -14.56 -38.66 -41.31
C SER A 351 -13.98 -37.54 -40.45
N CYS A 352 -13.88 -36.32 -41.01
CA CYS A 352 -13.24 -35.23 -40.31
C CYS A 352 -13.72 -33.84 -40.78
N ILE A 353 -13.57 -32.88 -39.88
CA ILE A 353 -13.77 -31.46 -40.05
C ILE A 353 -12.50 -30.86 -40.65
N GLU A 354 -12.65 -30.16 -41.76
CA GLU A 354 -11.58 -29.49 -42.49
C GLU A 354 -11.92 -28.01 -42.73
N GLY A 355 -10.88 -27.17 -42.79
CA GLY A 355 -11.00 -25.76 -43.13
C GLY A 355 -10.37 -25.45 -44.49
N GLY A 356 -10.88 -24.42 -45.17
CA GLY A 356 -10.33 -23.95 -46.46
C GLY A 356 -11.01 -24.51 -47.71
N GLU A 357 -12.15 -25.21 -47.56
CA GLU A 357 -12.95 -25.72 -48.67
C GLU A 357 -13.88 -24.60 -49.23
N PRO A 358 -14.01 -24.44 -50.57
CA PRO A 358 -14.74 -23.32 -51.15
C PRO A 358 -16.27 -23.45 -50.99
N GLY A 359 -16.83 -22.50 -50.23
CA GLY A 359 -18.20 -22.01 -50.39
C GLY A 359 -19.18 -22.40 -49.27
N PRO A 360 -19.63 -21.45 -48.41
CA PRO A 360 -20.74 -21.68 -47.49
C PRO A 360 -22.04 -21.99 -48.28
N PRO A 361 -23.15 -22.44 -47.63
CA PRO A 361 -24.46 -22.09 -48.17
C PRO A 361 -24.48 -20.57 -48.37
N GLY A 362 -24.70 -20.10 -49.60
CA GLY A 362 -24.59 -18.68 -49.94
C GLY A 362 -25.47 -17.83 -49.03
N THR A 363 -24.87 -16.82 -48.37
CA THR A 363 -25.52 -15.92 -47.39
C THR A 363 -26.21 -16.66 -46.23
N ASP A 364 -26.55 -15.98 -45.12
CA ASP A 364 -27.56 -16.57 -44.21
C ASP A 364 -28.76 -16.93 -45.11
N PRO A 365 -29.27 -18.17 -45.12
CA PRO A 365 -30.53 -18.43 -45.79
C PRO A 365 -31.55 -17.39 -45.29
N GLU A 366 -32.39 -16.85 -46.17
CA GLU A 366 -33.34 -15.79 -45.76
C GLU A 366 -34.26 -16.25 -44.60
N ASP A 367 -34.40 -17.57 -44.40
CA ASP A 367 -35.10 -18.20 -43.27
C ASP A 367 -34.55 -19.63 -42.95
N PRO A 368 -33.44 -19.82 -42.20
CA PRO A 368 -33.10 -21.14 -41.67
C PRO A 368 -34.15 -21.59 -40.67
N VAL A 369 -34.49 -22.89 -40.69
CA VAL A 369 -35.10 -23.51 -39.51
C VAL A 369 -34.05 -23.50 -38.39
N ILE A 370 -34.20 -22.56 -37.45
CA ILE A 370 -33.37 -22.47 -36.25
C ILE A 370 -33.91 -23.46 -35.22
N ASP A 371 -33.07 -24.42 -34.85
CA ASP A 371 -33.27 -25.30 -33.70
C ASP A 371 -32.41 -24.80 -32.54
N GLY A 372 -33.02 -24.01 -31.66
CA GLY A 372 -32.34 -23.34 -30.55
C GLY A 372 -33.07 -22.09 -30.08
N PRO A 373 -32.46 -21.34 -29.14
CA PRO A 373 -32.99 -20.08 -28.67
C PRO A 373 -33.04 -19.01 -29.77
N ASP A 374 -34.11 -18.22 -29.79
CA ASP A 374 -34.21 -17.01 -30.62
C ASP A 374 -33.55 -15.83 -29.89
N THR A 375 -32.27 -15.60 -30.17
CA THR A 375 -31.49 -14.52 -29.55
C THR A 375 -31.79 -13.13 -30.10
N GLN A 376 -32.67 -13.01 -31.11
CA GLN A 376 -32.99 -11.76 -31.80
C GLN A 376 -31.76 -10.96 -32.25
N GLY A 377 -30.64 -11.65 -32.50
CA GLY A 377 -29.38 -11.03 -32.92
C GLY A 377 -28.64 -10.24 -31.82
N ALA A 378 -28.99 -10.44 -30.54
CA ALA A 378 -28.40 -9.71 -29.42
C ALA A 378 -26.88 -9.87 -29.30
N PHE A 379 -26.35 -11.05 -29.65
CA PHE A 379 -24.94 -11.43 -29.43
C PHE A 379 -24.01 -11.12 -30.60
N ILE A 380 -24.53 -11.15 -31.83
CA ILE A 380 -23.73 -11.00 -33.05
C ILE A 380 -24.14 -9.67 -33.70
N PRO A 381 -23.50 -8.56 -33.32
CA PRO A 381 -23.85 -7.25 -33.84
C PRO A 381 -23.50 -7.12 -35.33
N GLY A 382 -24.19 -6.23 -36.04
CA GLY A 382 -24.03 -6.06 -37.49
C GLY A 382 -22.58 -5.81 -37.94
N TRP A 383 -21.80 -5.07 -37.14
CA TRP A 383 -20.38 -4.83 -37.43
C TRP A 383 -19.54 -6.11 -37.49
N CYS A 384 -19.96 -7.19 -36.82
CA CYS A 384 -19.29 -8.49 -36.86
C CYS A 384 -19.39 -9.13 -38.25
N THR A 385 -20.47 -8.83 -38.96
CA THR A 385 -20.81 -9.41 -40.25
C THR A 385 -20.40 -8.54 -41.44
N THR A 386 -20.03 -7.28 -41.23
CA THR A 386 -19.64 -6.33 -42.29
C THR A 386 -18.20 -6.49 -42.77
N GLU A 387 -17.33 -7.12 -41.98
CA GLU A 387 -15.95 -7.40 -42.36
C GLU A 387 -15.77 -8.83 -42.85
N ALA A 388 -14.63 -9.09 -43.52
CA ALA A 388 -14.27 -10.43 -43.97
C ALA A 388 -14.23 -11.43 -42.79
N TRP A 389 -14.80 -12.61 -43.04
CA TRP A 389 -14.80 -13.74 -42.12
C TRP A 389 -13.41 -14.37 -42.14
N ASP A 390 -12.60 -14.03 -41.15
CA ASP A 390 -11.18 -14.41 -41.07
C ASP A 390 -10.88 -15.36 -39.90
N GLY A 391 -11.94 -15.89 -39.26
CA GLY A 391 -11.80 -16.78 -38.10
C GLY A 391 -11.19 -16.09 -36.88
N GLN A 392 -11.16 -14.76 -36.82
CA GLN A 392 -10.62 -14.02 -35.68
C GLN A 392 -11.73 -13.50 -34.75
N TRP A 393 -11.44 -13.46 -33.45
CA TRP A 393 -12.27 -12.71 -32.51
C TRP A 393 -12.18 -11.22 -32.80
N ARG A 394 -13.29 -10.54 -32.60
CA ARG A 394 -13.42 -9.08 -32.63
C ARG A 394 -14.09 -8.67 -31.34
N ALA A 395 -13.39 -7.88 -30.53
CA ALA A 395 -13.83 -7.58 -29.18
C ALA A 395 -13.71 -6.09 -28.85
N SER A 396 -14.68 -5.62 -28.06
CA SER A 396 -14.68 -4.38 -27.29
C SER A 396 -14.57 -4.72 -25.79
N ARG A 397 -14.75 -3.75 -24.89
CA ARG A 397 -14.63 -3.96 -23.45
C ARG A 397 -15.70 -4.92 -22.86
N LYS A 398 -16.91 -4.97 -23.44
CA LYS A 398 -18.05 -5.75 -22.90
C LYS A 398 -18.73 -6.68 -23.92
N ASN A 399 -18.23 -6.72 -25.14
CA ASN A 399 -18.81 -7.48 -26.24
C ASN A 399 -17.71 -8.08 -27.12
N ALA A 400 -17.84 -9.35 -27.51
CA ALA A 400 -16.95 -10.00 -28.47
C ALA A 400 -17.72 -10.89 -29.44
N CYS A 401 -17.25 -11.04 -30.68
CA CYS A 401 -17.84 -11.95 -31.64
C CYS A 401 -16.79 -12.51 -32.62
N ALA A 402 -17.09 -13.65 -33.24
CA ALA A 402 -16.26 -14.25 -34.28
C ALA A 402 -17.12 -15.03 -35.27
N ILE A 403 -16.61 -15.15 -36.51
CA ILE A 403 -17.21 -15.96 -37.57
C ILE A 403 -16.12 -16.88 -38.15
N TRP A 404 -16.37 -18.18 -38.13
CA TRP A 404 -15.48 -19.21 -38.66
C TRP A 404 -16.15 -19.90 -39.84
N ASP A 405 -15.67 -19.55 -41.04
CA ASP A 405 -16.25 -19.97 -42.31
C ASP A 405 -15.38 -21.00 -43.04
N ASN A 406 -15.81 -21.39 -44.24
CA ASN A 406 -15.14 -22.37 -45.11
C ASN A 406 -14.84 -23.68 -44.38
N LEU A 407 -15.77 -24.11 -43.52
CA LEU A 407 -15.71 -25.36 -42.80
C LEU A 407 -16.57 -26.41 -43.49
N ALA A 408 -16.05 -27.63 -43.56
CA ALA A 408 -16.82 -28.78 -44.02
C ALA A 408 -16.51 -30.00 -43.18
N LEU A 409 -17.52 -30.82 -42.95
CA LEU A 409 -17.32 -32.22 -42.54
C LEU A 409 -17.24 -33.07 -43.81
N LYS A 410 -16.13 -33.78 -43.99
CA LYS A 410 -15.99 -34.86 -44.97
C LYS A 410 -16.32 -36.19 -44.31
N VAL A 411 -17.08 -37.04 -44.99
CA VAL A 411 -17.52 -38.34 -44.48
C VAL A 411 -16.87 -39.44 -45.32
N TYR A 412 -16.12 -40.32 -44.66
CA TYR A 412 -15.44 -41.45 -45.28
C TYR A 412 -16.06 -42.75 -44.82
N ASN A 413 -16.23 -43.74 -45.69
CA ASN A 413 -16.67 -45.07 -45.26
C ASN A 413 -15.55 -45.88 -44.59
N SER A 414 -15.87 -47.07 -44.09
CA SER A 414 -14.90 -47.97 -43.44
C SER A 414 -13.74 -48.46 -44.34
N LYS A 415 -13.78 -48.15 -45.64
CA LYS A 415 -12.71 -48.45 -46.62
C LYS A 415 -11.90 -47.20 -46.99
N GLY A 416 -12.13 -46.06 -46.34
CA GLY A 416 -11.43 -44.80 -46.58
C GLY A 416 -11.85 -44.06 -47.85
N ALA A 417 -12.99 -44.40 -48.46
CA ALA A 417 -13.53 -43.65 -49.59
C ALA A 417 -14.47 -42.54 -49.10
N GLU A 418 -14.31 -41.32 -49.62
CA GLU A 418 -15.24 -40.21 -49.37
C GLU A 418 -16.62 -40.56 -49.95
N ILE A 419 -17.65 -40.55 -49.09
CA ILE A 419 -19.02 -40.91 -49.46
C ILE A 419 -19.98 -39.73 -49.32
N GLY A 420 -19.60 -38.68 -48.59
CA GLY A 420 -20.43 -37.50 -48.45
C GLY A 420 -19.72 -36.32 -47.80
N SER A 421 -20.37 -35.17 -47.82
CA SER A 421 -19.89 -33.96 -47.17
C SER A 421 -21.03 -33.06 -46.67
N MET A 422 -20.73 -32.26 -45.65
CA MET A 422 -21.64 -31.30 -45.03
C MET A 422 -20.90 -29.98 -44.76
N PRO A 423 -21.08 -28.94 -45.59
CA PRO A 423 -20.52 -27.62 -45.31
C PRO A 423 -21.25 -26.95 -44.16
N TYR A 424 -20.53 -26.18 -43.35
CA TYR A 424 -21.12 -25.44 -42.24
C TYR A 424 -20.35 -24.16 -41.90
N LEU A 425 -20.98 -23.29 -41.11
CA LEU A 425 -20.46 -22.00 -40.68
C LEU A 425 -20.69 -21.85 -39.18
N VAL A 426 -19.69 -21.40 -38.43
CA VAL A 426 -19.83 -21.08 -37.00
C VAL A 426 -19.87 -19.56 -36.83
N LYS A 427 -20.89 -19.06 -36.14
CA LYS A 427 -20.95 -17.69 -35.62
C LYS A 427 -21.03 -17.76 -34.11
N THR A 428 -20.24 -16.96 -33.41
CA THR A 428 -20.28 -16.89 -31.94
C THR A 428 -20.25 -15.44 -31.49
N GLY A 429 -20.99 -15.13 -30.44
CA GLY A 429 -21.05 -13.80 -29.84
C GLY A 429 -21.13 -13.89 -28.31
N ILE A 430 -20.49 -12.96 -27.62
CA ILE A 430 -20.33 -12.95 -26.17
C ILE A 430 -20.74 -11.58 -25.64
N LEU A 431 -21.61 -11.58 -24.63
CA LEU A 431 -22.02 -10.39 -23.90
C LEU A 431 -21.58 -10.51 -22.43
N SER A 432 -20.98 -9.44 -21.91
CA SER A 432 -20.70 -9.27 -20.49
C SER A 432 -21.29 -7.96 -19.99
N SER A 433 -21.25 -7.75 -18.67
CA SER A 433 -21.76 -6.52 -18.05
C SER A 433 -20.86 -6.08 -16.91
N HIS A 434 -20.62 -4.77 -16.78
CA HIS A 434 -19.91 -4.23 -15.60
C HIS A 434 -20.73 -4.33 -14.30
N LYS A 435 -22.01 -4.69 -14.39
CA LYS A 435 -22.99 -4.72 -13.28
C LYS A 435 -23.36 -6.14 -12.84
N SER A 436 -22.93 -7.17 -13.58
CA SER A 436 -23.24 -8.58 -13.33
C SER A 436 -22.02 -9.48 -13.50
N GLY A 437 -21.89 -10.49 -12.64
CA GLY A 437 -20.87 -11.54 -12.79
C GLY A 437 -21.18 -12.57 -13.88
N GLU A 438 -22.31 -12.42 -14.58
CA GLU A 438 -22.69 -13.31 -15.68
C GLU A 438 -22.01 -12.95 -17.00
N ILE A 439 -21.65 -13.98 -17.77
CA ILE A 439 -21.19 -13.86 -19.15
C ILE A 439 -22.05 -14.79 -19.99
N GLN A 440 -22.58 -14.29 -21.10
CA GLN A 440 -23.47 -15.05 -21.98
C GLN A 440 -22.84 -15.20 -23.35
N GLN A 441 -22.78 -16.42 -23.87
CA GLN A 441 -22.21 -16.72 -25.18
C GLN A 441 -23.20 -17.48 -26.05
N GLU A 442 -23.52 -16.94 -27.22
CA GLU A 442 -24.22 -17.67 -28.26
C GLU A 442 -23.20 -18.42 -29.14
N VAL A 443 -23.44 -19.70 -29.40
CA VAL A 443 -22.76 -20.47 -30.44
C VAL A 443 -23.81 -20.92 -31.45
N ARG A 444 -23.70 -20.42 -32.68
CA ARG A 444 -24.62 -20.68 -33.79
C ARG A 444 -23.89 -21.39 -34.91
N ILE A 445 -24.32 -22.60 -35.25
CA ILE A 445 -23.78 -23.37 -36.38
C ILE A 445 -24.84 -23.51 -37.46
N THR A 446 -24.54 -22.99 -38.65
CA THR A 446 -25.42 -23.06 -39.83
C THR A 446 -24.91 -24.14 -40.76
N PHE A 447 -25.76 -25.10 -41.10
CA PHE A 447 -25.42 -26.23 -41.96
C PHE A 447 -26.01 -26.04 -43.36
N GLY A 448 -25.20 -26.28 -44.39
CA GLY A 448 -25.65 -26.24 -45.78
C GLY A 448 -26.32 -27.54 -46.24
N PRO A 449 -26.45 -27.75 -47.56
CA PRO A 449 -27.01 -28.97 -48.11
C PRO A 449 -26.05 -30.14 -47.89
N PHE A 450 -26.60 -31.33 -47.65
CA PHE A 450 -25.82 -32.56 -47.57
C PHE A 450 -25.55 -33.06 -48.99
N VAL A 451 -24.30 -33.47 -49.25
CA VAL A 451 -23.88 -34.05 -50.53
C VAL A 451 -23.45 -35.49 -50.29
N GLY A 452 -23.98 -36.43 -51.06
CA GLY A 452 -23.69 -37.87 -50.87
C GLY A 452 -24.36 -38.46 -49.63
N ASP A 453 -23.77 -39.53 -49.09
CA ASP A 453 -24.24 -40.19 -47.87
C ASP A 453 -23.48 -39.65 -46.64
N VAL A 454 -24.22 -38.96 -45.77
CA VAL A 454 -23.73 -38.42 -44.49
C VAL A 454 -24.41 -39.06 -43.28
N GLY A 455 -25.21 -40.12 -43.49
CA GLY A 455 -25.97 -40.79 -42.44
C GLY A 455 -27.03 -39.90 -41.77
N THR A 456 -27.12 -39.97 -40.44
CA THR A 456 -28.03 -39.15 -39.62
C THR A 456 -27.18 -38.29 -38.68
N PRO A 457 -26.50 -37.26 -39.20
CA PRO A 457 -25.49 -36.53 -38.46
C PRO A 457 -26.04 -35.94 -37.17
N THR A 458 -25.26 -36.00 -36.10
CA THR A 458 -25.60 -35.45 -34.78
C THR A 458 -24.56 -34.45 -34.33
N TRP A 459 -25.00 -33.35 -33.73
CA TRP A 459 -24.10 -32.34 -33.17
C TRP A 459 -23.79 -32.68 -31.71
N ARG A 460 -22.53 -33.00 -31.43
CA ARG A 460 -22.03 -33.27 -30.08
C ARG A 460 -21.20 -32.08 -29.64
N TYR A 461 -21.37 -31.66 -28.40
CA TYR A 461 -20.61 -30.57 -27.82
C TYR A 461 -20.44 -30.72 -26.31
N GLU A 462 -19.41 -30.07 -25.78
CA GLU A 462 -19.04 -30.02 -24.37
C GLU A 462 -18.40 -28.66 -24.04
N PRO A 463 -19.10 -27.77 -23.30
CA PRO A 463 -18.50 -26.57 -22.73
C PRO A 463 -17.75 -26.90 -21.44
N ASP A 464 -16.53 -26.36 -21.32
CA ASP A 464 -15.68 -26.49 -20.15
C ASP A 464 -15.13 -25.12 -19.75
N TYR A 465 -15.50 -24.65 -18.55
CA TYR A 465 -14.90 -23.46 -17.98
C TYR A 465 -13.72 -23.88 -17.11
N ASN A 466 -12.51 -23.53 -17.55
CA ASN A 466 -11.26 -24.00 -16.98
C ASN A 466 -11.22 -23.79 -15.45
N GLY A 467 -11.14 -24.89 -14.69
CA GLY A 467 -11.06 -24.85 -13.22
C GLY A 467 -12.40 -24.68 -12.50
N HIS A 468 -13.52 -24.79 -13.21
CA HIS A 468 -14.87 -24.64 -12.66
C HIS A 468 -15.74 -25.88 -12.94
N GLY A 469 -16.64 -26.18 -12.01
CA GLY A 469 -17.59 -27.30 -12.15
C GLY A 469 -18.71 -27.00 -13.15
N SER A 470 -19.41 -28.05 -13.59
CA SER A 470 -20.55 -27.94 -14.51
C SER A 470 -21.76 -27.20 -13.92
N ASP A 471 -21.79 -26.98 -12.61
CA ASP A 471 -22.77 -26.15 -11.91
C ASP A 471 -22.56 -24.65 -12.15
N ALA A 472 -21.36 -24.23 -12.53
CA ALA A 472 -20.97 -22.84 -12.74
C ALA A 472 -21.61 -22.22 -14.00
N TYR A 473 -22.14 -23.01 -14.92
CA TYR A 473 -22.78 -22.53 -16.14
C TYR A 473 -24.12 -23.22 -16.42
N SER A 474 -24.84 -22.74 -17.43
CA SER A 474 -26.02 -23.39 -18.00
C SER A 474 -25.97 -23.32 -19.52
N VAL A 475 -26.65 -24.27 -20.19
CA VAL A 475 -26.78 -24.30 -21.64
C VAL A 475 -28.25 -24.31 -22.00
N GLU A 476 -28.69 -23.33 -22.77
CA GLU A 476 -30.02 -23.25 -23.38
C GLU A 476 -29.93 -23.63 -24.86
N GLY A 477 -30.77 -24.57 -25.32
CA GLY A 477 -30.83 -25.01 -26.72
C GLY A 477 -30.93 -26.52 -26.89
N PRO A 478 -30.68 -27.05 -28.10
CA PRO A 478 -30.78 -28.48 -28.38
C PRO A 478 -29.70 -29.26 -27.62
N LYS A 479 -30.06 -30.44 -27.11
CA LYS A 479 -29.12 -31.29 -26.37
C LYS A 479 -27.95 -31.76 -27.25
N SER A 480 -26.78 -31.93 -26.63
CA SER A 480 -25.64 -32.63 -27.24
C SER A 480 -26.08 -34.02 -27.75
N GLY A 481 -25.71 -34.34 -28.99
CA GLY A 481 -26.18 -35.50 -29.74
C GLY A 481 -27.47 -35.28 -30.55
N SER A 482 -28.01 -34.05 -30.63
CA SER A 482 -29.20 -33.77 -31.43
C SER A 482 -28.96 -33.92 -32.93
N VAL A 483 -29.97 -34.40 -33.66
CA VAL A 483 -29.89 -34.63 -35.12
C VAL A 483 -29.79 -33.31 -35.87
N ILE A 484 -28.91 -33.27 -36.87
CA ILE A 484 -28.71 -32.15 -37.79
C ILE A 484 -29.51 -32.41 -39.06
N LYS A 485 -30.22 -31.38 -39.55
CA LYS A 485 -30.95 -31.42 -40.83
C LYS A 485 -30.17 -30.62 -41.88
N PRO A 486 -30.27 -30.97 -43.17
CA PRO A 486 -29.70 -30.13 -44.23
C PRO A 486 -30.36 -28.74 -44.22
N ASN A 487 -29.60 -27.69 -44.54
CA ASN A 487 -30.08 -26.31 -44.58
C ASN A 487 -30.75 -25.86 -43.27
N SER A 488 -30.16 -26.22 -42.13
CA SER A 488 -30.68 -25.88 -40.80
C SER A 488 -29.65 -25.14 -39.96
N THR A 489 -30.11 -24.48 -38.91
CA THR A 489 -29.22 -23.83 -37.93
C THR A 489 -29.43 -24.44 -36.56
N LYS A 490 -28.33 -24.71 -35.86
CA LYS A 490 -28.32 -25.03 -34.43
C LYS A 490 -27.81 -23.81 -33.67
N SER A 491 -28.52 -23.40 -32.62
CA SER A 491 -28.04 -22.37 -31.72
C SER A 491 -28.09 -22.86 -30.28
N ILE A 492 -27.09 -22.51 -29.49
CA ILE A 492 -27.11 -22.63 -28.03
C ILE A 492 -26.65 -21.32 -27.40
N VAL A 493 -27.15 -21.05 -26.21
CA VAL A 493 -26.62 -20.00 -25.34
C VAL A 493 -26.00 -20.65 -24.10
N ILE A 494 -24.72 -20.37 -23.86
CA ILE A 494 -23.98 -20.79 -22.70
C ILE A 494 -23.91 -19.59 -21.75
N THR A 495 -24.45 -19.73 -20.55
CA THR A 495 -24.41 -18.69 -19.52
C THR A 495 -23.47 -19.11 -18.41
N TRP A 496 -22.34 -18.42 -18.29
CA TRP A 496 -21.56 -18.39 -17.07
C TRP A 496 -22.37 -17.67 -15.99
N LYS A 497 -22.64 -18.34 -14.88
CA LYS A 497 -23.41 -17.76 -13.78
C LYS A 497 -22.52 -16.89 -12.91
N GLU A 498 -23.11 -15.88 -12.29
CA GLU A 498 -22.43 -15.15 -11.22
C GLU A 498 -22.00 -16.14 -10.11
N GLN A 499 -20.73 -16.04 -9.69
CA GLN A 499 -20.15 -16.96 -8.71
C GLN A 499 -20.22 -16.36 -7.31
N ALA A 500 -20.08 -17.17 -6.26
CA ALA A 500 -19.82 -16.61 -4.93
C ALA A 500 -18.35 -16.16 -4.85
N MET A 501 -18.11 -14.86 -4.69
CA MET A 501 -16.77 -14.27 -4.58
C MET A 501 -16.63 -13.51 -3.26
N ALA A 502 -15.45 -13.60 -2.63
CA ALA A 502 -15.09 -12.72 -1.52
C ALA A 502 -15.02 -11.26 -1.99
N ASP A 503 -15.15 -10.29 -1.08
CA ASP A 503 -14.99 -8.87 -1.40
C ASP A 503 -13.59 -8.61 -1.99
N ASN A 504 -13.52 -7.83 -3.07
CA ASN A 504 -12.29 -7.50 -3.81
C ASN A 504 -11.58 -8.70 -4.46
N ALA A 505 -12.29 -9.80 -4.76
CA ALA A 505 -11.75 -10.93 -5.50
C ALA A 505 -11.80 -10.71 -7.02
N ILE A 506 -10.90 -11.38 -7.75
CA ILE A 506 -10.79 -11.34 -9.20
C ILE A 506 -10.73 -12.78 -9.74
N ALA A 507 -11.44 -13.05 -10.84
CA ALA A 507 -11.48 -14.33 -11.55
C ALA A 507 -11.40 -14.11 -13.07
N TYR A 508 -10.90 -15.11 -13.79
CA TYR A 508 -10.75 -15.10 -15.24
C TYR A 508 -11.42 -16.36 -15.83
N PRO A 509 -12.75 -16.35 -16.04
CA PRO A 509 -13.45 -17.51 -16.56
C PRO A 509 -13.08 -17.76 -18.03
N GLY A 510 -12.23 -18.76 -18.25
CA GLY A 510 -11.88 -19.22 -19.60
C GLY A 510 -12.78 -20.37 -20.03
N LEU A 511 -13.45 -20.24 -21.18
CA LEU A 511 -14.29 -21.27 -21.79
C LEU A 511 -13.55 -21.97 -22.95
N ASN A 512 -13.51 -23.29 -22.88
CA ASN A 512 -13.25 -24.17 -24.02
C ASN A 512 -14.58 -24.83 -24.42
N PHE A 513 -15.05 -24.57 -25.64
CA PHE A 513 -16.22 -25.23 -26.20
C PHE A 513 -15.78 -26.22 -27.27
N THR A 514 -15.79 -27.50 -26.93
CA THR A 514 -15.43 -28.59 -27.83
C THR A 514 -16.68 -29.08 -28.56
N TYR A 515 -16.60 -29.30 -29.86
CA TYR A 515 -17.69 -29.86 -30.65
C TYR A 515 -17.21 -30.85 -31.71
N SER A 516 -18.07 -31.80 -32.05
CA SER A 516 -17.84 -32.81 -33.09
C SER A 516 -19.15 -33.28 -33.70
N PHE A 517 -19.06 -34.05 -34.78
CA PHE A 517 -20.19 -34.61 -35.51
C PHE A 517 -20.18 -36.14 -35.46
N GLY A 518 -21.30 -36.74 -35.06
CA GLY A 518 -21.44 -38.21 -34.96
C GLY A 518 -22.56 -38.77 -35.83
N ASN A 519 -22.73 -40.10 -35.84
CA ASN A 519 -23.78 -40.82 -36.59
C ASN A 519 -23.71 -40.63 -38.12
N LEU A 520 -22.49 -40.67 -38.66
CA LEU A 520 -22.13 -40.33 -40.04
C LEU A 520 -22.16 -41.55 -41.01
N GLY A 521 -23.07 -42.50 -40.81
CA GLY A 521 -23.09 -43.77 -41.54
C GLY A 521 -22.27 -44.87 -40.84
N ASP A 522 -21.55 -45.70 -41.61
CA ASP A 522 -20.83 -46.92 -41.15
C ASP A 522 -19.42 -46.65 -40.56
N VAL A 523 -19.21 -45.53 -39.87
CA VAL A 523 -17.87 -45.02 -39.46
C VAL A 523 -17.88 -44.25 -38.13
N THR A 524 -16.69 -44.02 -37.58
CA THR A 524 -16.44 -43.26 -36.35
C THR A 524 -16.83 -41.77 -36.46
N PRO A 525 -17.11 -41.08 -35.33
CA PRO A 525 -17.37 -39.63 -35.30
C PRO A 525 -16.22 -38.80 -35.90
N SER A 526 -16.49 -37.53 -36.20
CA SER A 526 -15.45 -36.58 -36.62
C SER A 526 -14.41 -36.33 -35.53
N ASN A 527 -13.27 -35.76 -35.93
CA ASN A 527 -12.39 -35.00 -35.04
C ASN A 527 -13.12 -33.84 -34.36
N ASP A 528 -12.46 -33.24 -33.37
CA ASP A 528 -13.01 -32.12 -32.61
C ASP A 528 -12.64 -30.76 -33.22
N GLY A 529 -13.60 -29.84 -33.22
CA GLY A 529 -13.36 -28.40 -33.24
C GLY A 529 -13.44 -27.82 -31.83
N VAL A 530 -12.61 -26.83 -31.52
CA VAL A 530 -12.59 -26.18 -30.20
C VAL A 530 -12.69 -24.68 -30.38
N ILE A 531 -13.73 -24.04 -29.82
CA ILE A 531 -13.84 -22.58 -29.69
C ILE A 531 -13.28 -22.18 -28.33
N ARG A 532 -12.43 -21.15 -28.27
CA ARG A 532 -11.82 -20.70 -27.01
C ARG A 532 -12.12 -19.23 -26.73
N ASN A 533 -12.43 -18.94 -25.48
CA ASN A 533 -12.59 -17.59 -24.95
C ASN A 533 -11.96 -17.49 -23.56
N ASN A 534 -10.97 -16.63 -23.39
CA ASN A 534 -10.29 -16.37 -22.12
C ASN A 534 -10.04 -14.88 -21.85
N MET A 535 -10.77 -13.99 -22.54
CA MET A 535 -10.50 -12.55 -22.53
C MET A 535 -11.17 -11.82 -21.34
N PHE A 536 -12.21 -12.41 -20.74
CA PHE A 536 -13.00 -11.76 -19.69
C PHE A 536 -12.39 -11.94 -18.29
N ARG A 537 -12.42 -10.84 -17.53
CA ARG A 537 -12.22 -10.79 -16.09
C ARG A 537 -13.56 -10.53 -15.43
N CYS A 538 -13.88 -11.31 -14.41
CA CYS A 538 -14.95 -11.02 -13.47
C CYS A 538 -14.37 -10.67 -12.11
N ASP A 539 -14.88 -9.64 -11.43
CA ASP A 539 -14.35 -9.23 -10.12
C ASP A 539 -15.44 -8.68 -9.21
N SER A 540 -15.18 -8.58 -7.91
CA SER A 540 -16.08 -8.04 -6.87
C SER A 540 -15.47 -6.80 -6.18
N THR A 541 -14.81 -5.93 -6.94
CA THR A 541 -14.04 -4.79 -6.39
C THR A 541 -14.81 -3.48 -6.30
N MET A 542 -15.91 -3.34 -7.05
CA MET A 542 -16.73 -2.11 -7.06
C MET A 542 -17.95 -2.21 -6.15
N LYS A 543 -18.28 -1.09 -5.49
CA LYS A 543 -19.44 -0.99 -4.61
C LYS A 543 -20.63 -0.37 -5.32
N THR A 544 -21.82 -0.67 -4.84
CA THR A 544 -23.05 0.07 -5.16
C THR A 544 -23.09 1.37 -4.36
N SER A 545 -24.01 2.28 -4.70
CA SER A 545 -24.31 3.47 -3.90
C SER A 545 -24.72 3.15 -2.44
N SER A 546 -25.17 1.93 -2.17
CA SER A 546 -25.46 1.43 -0.82
C SER A 546 -24.23 0.89 -0.05
N GLY A 547 -23.04 0.95 -0.64
CA GLY A 547 -21.79 0.47 -0.06
C GLY A 547 -21.53 -1.04 -0.18
N LYS A 548 -22.46 -1.81 -0.78
CA LYS A 548 -22.30 -3.26 -1.01
C LYS A 548 -21.48 -3.56 -2.26
N TYR A 549 -20.56 -4.50 -2.19
CA TYR A 549 -19.80 -4.98 -3.35
C TYR A 549 -20.71 -5.65 -4.40
N ARG A 550 -20.35 -5.47 -5.67
CA ARG A 550 -21.10 -6.02 -6.80
C ARG A 550 -20.15 -6.58 -7.86
N GLN A 551 -20.45 -7.79 -8.31
CA GLN A 551 -19.71 -8.41 -9.39
C GLN A 551 -20.02 -7.80 -10.74
N GLY A 552 -19.01 -7.80 -11.60
CA GLY A 552 -19.07 -7.35 -12.98
C GLY A 552 -17.99 -8.04 -13.79
N CYS A 553 -18.23 -8.21 -15.08
CA CYS A 553 -17.29 -8.82 -16.01
C CYS A 553 -17.01 -7.92 -17.23
N VAL A 554 -15.75 -7.79 -17.60
CA VAL A 554 -15.25 -7.03 -18.76
C VAL A 554 -14.06 -7.74 -19.40
N ASP A 555 -13.79 -7.51 -20.69
CA ASP A 555 -12.53 -7.91 -21.33
C ASP A 555 -11.38 -7.05 -20.80
N ALA A 556 -10.68 -7.57 -19.79
CA ALA A 556 -9.59 -6.86 -19.12
C ALA A 556 -8.43 -6.49 -20.07
N GLY A 557 -8.25 -7.25 -21.15
CA GLY A 557 -7.21 -7.04 -22.16
C GLY A 557 -7.49 -5.86 -23.10
N ARG A 558 -8.66 -5.24 -23.02
CA ARG A 558 -9.05 -4.07 -23.80
C ARG A 558 -9.00 -2.82 -22.93
N PRO A 559 -7.94 -2.00 -23.00
CA PRO A 559 -7.94 -0.71 -22.33
C PRO A 559 -9.13 0.12 -22.81
N PRO A 560 -10.05 0.54 -21.93
CA PRO A 560 -11.11 1.45 -22.31
C PRO A 560 -10.54 2.85 -22.54
N GLU A 561 -11.30 3.66 -23.26
CA GLU A 561 -10.92 5.01 -23.65
C GLU A 561 -11.80 6.03 -22.93
N PHE A 562 -11.18 6.93 -22.18
CA PHE A 562 -11.84 8.06 -21.55
C PHE A 562 -11.87 9.24 -22.52
N GLU A 563 -13.07 9.66 -22.91
CA GLU A 563 -13.25 10.74 -23.88
C GLU A 563 -13.50 12.07 -23.16
N LEU A 564 -12.69 13.07 -23.52
CA LEU A 564 -12.89 14.48 -23.16
C LEU A 564 -13.23 15.28 -24.41
N THR A 565 -14.25 16.12 -24.32
CA THR A 565 -14.81 16.81 -25.49
C THR A 565 -14.94 18.32 -25.26
N SER A 566 -15.42 19.05 -26.26
CA SER A 566 -15.77 20.47 -26.18
C SER A 566 -16.83 20.85 -25.13
N VAL A 567 -17.40 19.88 -24.40
CA VAL A 567 -18.27 20.15 -23.23
C VAL A 567 -17.49 20.82 -22.10
N ASP A 568 -16.25 20.37 -21.86
CA ASP A 568 -15.33 20.93 -20.87
C ASP A 568 -14.06 21.44 -21.58
N PRO A 569 -14.16 22.52 -22.36
CA PRO A 569 -13.13 22.90 -23.33
C PRO A 569 -11.75 23.22 -22.73
N GLU A 570 -11.68 23.85 -21.56
CA GLU A 570 -10.40 24.17 -20.89
C GLU A 570 -9.73 22.92 -20.31
N GLN A 571 -10.51 22.01 -19.70
CA GLN A 571 -10.01 20.70 -19.25
C GLN A 571 -9.48 19.90 -20.44
N THR A 572 -10.32 19.74 -21.48
CA THR A 572 -9.98 18.97 -22.67
C THR A 572 -8.70 19.49 -23.30
N TRP A 573 -8.54 20.82 -23.36
CA TRP A 573 -7.31 21.43 -23.86
C TRP A 573 -6.09 21.15 -23.00
N HIS A 574 -6.19 21.28 -21.66
CA HIS A 574 -5.04 21.00 -20.78
C HIS A 574 -4.58 19.56 -20.94
N VAL A 575 -5.50 18.60 -20.94
CA VAL A 575 -5.19 17.18 -21.11
C VAL A 575 -4.63 16.89 -22.51
N GLU A 576 -5.22 17.47 -23.55
CA GLU A 576 -4.76 17.33 -24.94
C GLU A 576 -3.31 17.79 -25.10
N GLU A 577 -3.00 19.00 -24.64
CA GLU A 577 -1.67 19.59 -24.73
C GLU A 577 -0.67 18.90 -23.80
N ALA A 578 -1.10 18.40 -22.64
CA ALA A 578 -0.29 17.59 -21.75
C ALA A 578 0.15 16.28 -22.41
N ILE A 579 -0.76 15.55 -23.06
CA ILE A 579 -0.43 14.34 -23.84
C ILE A 579 0.50 14.68 -25.00
N LYS A 580 0.23 15.75 -25.76
CA LYS A 580 1.12 16.22 -26.84
C LYS A 580 2.52 16.62 -26.34
N SER A 581 2.63 17.09 -25.10
CA SER A 581 3.91 17.40 -24.47
C SER A 581 4.76 16.17 -24.16
N GLY A 582 4.18 14.96 -24.25
CA GLY A 582 4.82 13.68 -24.01
C GLY A 582 4.33 12.92 -22.78
N LEU A 583 3.41 13.50 -21.98
CA LEU A 583 2.83 12.80 -20.82
C LEU A 583 2.00 11.59 -21.24
N PRO A 584 1.85 10.57 -20.35
CA PRO A 584 1.04 9.39 -20.63
C PRO A 584 -0.44 9.75 -20.85
N GLY A 585 -1.17 8.88 -21.54
CA GLY A 585 -2.58 9.04 -21.91
C GLY A 585 -2.92 8.43 -23.27
N ALA A 586 -1.97 8.39 -24.20
CA ALA A 586 -2.15 7.80 -25.52
C ALA A 586 -1.99 6.26 -25.52
N ALA A 587 -2.46 5.59 -26.57
CA ALA A 587 -2.39 4.13 -26.70
C ALA A 587 -0.97 3.53 -26.54
N GLY A 588 0.07 4.25 -26.97
CA GLY A 588 1.46 3.82 -26.81
C GLY A 588 2.02 4.03 -25.40
N ASN A 589 1.36 4.83 -24.56
CA ASN A 589 1.79 5.17 -23.21
C ASN A 589 0.54 5.40 -22.31
N PRO A 590 -0.23 4.34 -21.99
CA PRO A 590 -1.52 4.49 -21.30
C PRO A 590 -1.35 4.89 -19.83
N LEU A 591 -2.44 5.36 -19.23
CA LEU A 591 -2.54 5.59 -17.79
C LEU A 591 -2.96 4.31 -17.08
N HIS A 592 -2.65 4.21 -15.79
CA HIS A 592 -3.12 3.13 -14.92
C HIS A 592 -3.93 3.69 -13.75
N ARG A 593 -5.11 3.14 -13.49
CA ARG A 593 -5.96 3.54 -12.36
C ARG A 593 -5.23 3.33 -11.03
N LEU A 594 -5.36 4.31 -10.13
CA LEU A 594 -4.92 4.28 -8.74
C LEU A 594 -6.14 4.41 -7.82
N ALA A 595 -6.63 3.31 -7.26
CA ALA A 595 -7.82 3.29 -6.40
C ALA A 595 -7.52 3.78 -4.96
N ASP A 596 -6.30 3.59 -4.47
CA ASP A 596 -5.94 3.97 -3.10
C ASP A 596 -6.14 5.48 -2.86
N LYS A 597 -7.08 5.80 -1.97
CA LYS A 597 -7.44 7.19 -1.66
C LYS A 597 -6.24 7.99 -1.18
N LYS A 598 -5.45 7.44 -0.25
CA LYS A 598 -4.30 8.16 0.34
C LYS A 598 -3.32 8.60 -0.73
N MET A 599 -3.02 7.71 -1.68
CA MET A 599 -2.11 8.00 -2.78
C MET A 599 -2.68 9.02 -3.77
N ARG A 600 -3.99 9.00 -4.04
CA ARG A 600 -4.67 10.03 -4.84
C ARG A 600 -4.55 11.40 -4.18
N ASP A 601 -4.76 11.46 -2.86
CA ASP A 601 -4.64 12.71 -2.11
C ASP A 601 -3.19 13.23 -2.12
N ILE A 602 -2.20 12.33 -2.06
CA ILE A 602 -0.79 12.68 -2.20
C ILE A 602 -0.52 13.20 -3.62
N ASN A 603 -1.09 12.60 -4.67
CA ASN A 603 -0.98 13.12 -6.03
C ASN A 603 -1.52 14.57 -6.10
N ARG A 604 -2.76 14.82 -5.64
CA ARG A 604 -3.37 16.17 -5.65
C ARG A 604 -2.56 17.18 -4.86
N GLN A 605 -2.16 16.82 -3.65
CA GLN A 605 -1.39 17.71 -2.80
C GLN A 605 -0.01 18.02 -3.41
N THR A 606 0.58 17.07 -4.14
CA THR A 606 1.86 17.28 -4.82
C THR A 606 1.72 18.22 -6.02
N SER A 607 0.68 18.06 -6.84
CA SER A 607 0.47 18.88 -8.05
C SER A 607 -0.13 20.24 -7.74
N CYS A 608 -1.07 20.28 -6.81
CA CYS A 608 -1.91 21.41 -6.49
C CYS A 608 -1.87 21.67 -4.97
N PRO A 609 -0.71 22.03 -4.37
CA PRO A 609 -0.65 22.31 -2.95
C PRO A 609 -1.43 23.59 -2.58
N LYS A 610 -1.89 23.72 -1.33
CA LYS A 610 -2.58 24.95 -0.86
C LYS A 610 -1.63 26.14 -0.77
N ALA A 611 -0.35 25.89 -0.48
CA ALA A 611 0.68 26.92 -0.39
C ALA A 611 1.98 26.44 -1.07
N GLY A 612 2.84 27.39 -1.46
CA GLY A 612 4.05 27.12 -2.25
C GLY A 612 3.82 27.39 -3.74
N LYS A 613 4.52 26.65 -4.61
CA LYS A 613 4.30 26.75 -6.06
C LYS A 613 2.84 26.48 -6.37
N VAL A 614 2.24 27.22 -7.29
CA VAL A 614 0.80 27.15 -7.67
C VAL A 614 -0.13 28.02 -6.82
N ARG A 615 0.32 28.49 -5.64
CA ARG A 615 -0.49 29.30 -4.71
C ARG A 615 -1.08 30.54 -5.40
N ASP A 616 -0.26 31.26 -6.16
CA ASP A 616 -0.71 32.52 -6.76
C ASP A 616 -1.82 32.28 -7.80
N GLY A 617 -1.75 31.18 -8.56
CA GLY A 617 -2.81 30.77 -9.48
C GLY A 617 -4.12 30.40 -8.78
N ARG A 618 -4.07 29.84 -7.57
CA ARG A 618 -5.26 29.50 -6.75
C ARG A 618 -6.06 30.74 -6.30
N THR A 619 -5.50 31.94 -6.41
CA THR A 619 -6.20 33.18 -6.06
C THR A 619 -7.13 33.69 -7.17
N LEU A 620 -7.10 33.08 -8.36
CA LEU A 620 -7.89 33.49 -9.51
C LEU A 620 -9.37 33.11 -9.33
N ALA A 621 -10.24 34.11 -9.36
CA ALA A 621 -11.67 33.92 -9.17
C ALA A 621 -12.28 33.02 -10.26
N GLY A 622 -13.09 32.04 -9.85
CA GLY A 622 -13.79 31.13 -10.75
C GLY A 622 -12.91 30.02 -11.37
N ARG A 623 -11.64 29.93 -10.97
CA ARG A 623 -10.71 28.92 -11.46
C ARG A 623 -10.27 27.96 -10.37
N SER A 624 -9.93 26.74 -10.78
CA SER A 624 -9.39 25.68 -9.93
C SER A 624 -8.12 25.11 -10.54
N CYS A 625 -7.28 24.54 -9.68
CA CYS A 625 -6.08 23.83 -10.09
C CYS A 625 -6.47 22.47 -10.67
N ASP A 626 -6.09 22.22 -11.92
CA ASP A 626 -6.20 20.93 -12.58
C ASP A 626 -4.81 20.33 -12.78
N GLU A 627 -4.70 19.02 -12.59
CA GLU A 627 -3.46 18.26 -12.68
C GLU A 627 -3.54 17.15 -13.73
N TYR A 628 -2.44 16.98 -14.45
CA TYR A 628 -2.29 15.85 -15.37
C TYR A 628 -0.88 15.25 -15.31
N PRO A 629 -0.68 13.91 -15.26
CA PRO A 629 -1.69 12.86 -15.22
C PRO A 629 -2.63 12.97 -14.03
N PHE A 630 -3.89 12.54 -14.20
CA PHE A 630 -4.94 12.71 -13.19
C PHE A 630 -4.49 12.15 -11.83
N ALA A 631 -4.89 12.78 -10.72
CA ALA A 631 -4.56 12.27 -9.39
C ALA A 631 -5.06 10.83 -9.13
N SER A 632 -6.07 10.40 -9.85
CA SER A 632 -6.64 9.05 -9.91
C SER A 632 -5.76 8.02 -10.64
N THR A 633 -4.52 8.34 -10.99
CA THR A 633 -3.60 7.48 -11.76
C THR A 633 -2.26 7.22 -11.07
N LYS A 634 -1.62 6.10 -11.41
CA LYS A 634 -0.28 5.73 -10.89
C LYS A 634 0.83 6.64 -11.42
N GLU A 635 0.61 7.25 -12.58
CA GLU A 635 1.48 8.23 -13.23
C GLU A 635 1.35 9.66 -12.64
N GLY A 636 0.44 9.85 -11.68
CA GLY A 636 0.21 11.13 -11.01
C GLY A 636 1.44 11.66 -10.26
N ALA A 637 1.30 12.88 -9.73
CA ALA A 637 2.42 13.69 -9.25
C ALA A 637 3.28 13.06 -8.14
N ALA A 638 2.72 12.19 -7.29
CA ALA A 638 3.43 11.54 -6.19
C ALA A 638 4.57 10.63 -6.69
N SER A 639 4.42 10.03 -7.87
CA SER A 639 5.41 9.09 -8.43
C SER A 639 6.45 9.78 -9.32
N THR A 640 6.22 11.02 -9.77
CA THR A 640 7.04 11.68 -10.79
C THR A 640 7.73 12.98 -10.35
N LYS A 641 7.25 13.65 -9.29
CA LYS A 641 7.81 14.82 -8.56
C LYS A 641 8.20 16.09 -9.36
N ASN A 642 8.31 16.04 -10.70
CA ASN A 642 8.70 17.17 -11.54
C ASN A 642 7.47 17.92 -12.10
N GLY A 643 6.97 18.89 -11.34
CA GLY A 643 5.86 19.75 -11.74
C GLY A 643 6.26 20.80 -12.76
N ARG A 644 5.37 21.05 -13.72
CA ARG A 644 5.51 22.08 -14.76
C ARG A 644 4.15 22.65 -15.14
N THR A 645 4.16 23.68 -15.96
CA THR A 645 3.02 23.92 -16.84
C THR A 645 3.36 23.48 -18.27
N ILE A 646 2.36 23.36 -19.13
CA ILE A 646 2.52 22.99 -20.55
C ILE A 646 2.54 24.21 -21.46
N ASN A 647 1.97 25.33 -21.00
CA ASN A 647 1.72 26.51 -21.80
C ASN A 647 1.49 27.72 -20.90
N GLU A 648 1.77 28.92 -21.40
CA GLU A 648 1.57 30.19 -20.68
C GLU A 648 0.10 30.48 -20.32
N ASN A 649 -0.86 29.92 -21.08
CA ASN A 649 -2.29 30.05 -20.82
C ASN A 649 -2.76 29.35 -19.53
N CYS A 650 -1.89 28.59 -18.84
CA CYS A 650 -2.28 27.86 -17.64
C CYS A 650 -2.29 28.68 -16.34
N HIS A 651 -1.85 29.94 -16.35
CA HIS A 651 -1.88 30.84 -15.19
C HIS A 651 -1.16 30.32 -13.93
N VAL A 652 -0.07 29.58 -14.10
CA VAL A 652 0.77 29.12 -12.98
C VAL A 652 2.16 29.76 -13.09
N PRO A 653 2.35 31.01 -12.62
CA PRO A 653 3.60 31.75 -12.84
C PRO A 653 4.81 31.09 -12.16
N ASP A 654 4.59 30.33 -11.08
CA ASP A 654 5.64 29.64 -10.32
C ASP A 654 6.20 28.40 -11.04
N LEU A 655 5.58 27.98 -12.14
CA LEU A 655 5.98 26.83 -12.94
C LEU A 655 6.22 27.25 -14.38
N ALA A 656 7.43 26.98 -14.89
CA ALA A 656 7.76 27.25 -16.28
C ALA A 656 7.10 26.24 -17.23
N PRO A 657 6.73 26.65 -18.46
CA PRO A 657 6.32 25.74 -19.51
C PRO A 657 7.44 24.75 -19.85
N ALA A 658 7.12 23.46 -19.91
CA ALA A 658 8.06 22.43 -20.33
C ALA A 658 7.35 21.24 -21.00
N THR A 659 8.12 20.44 -21.74
CA THR A 659 7.66 19.22 -22.41
C THR A 659 8.53 18.04 -22.00
N GLY A 660 8.00 16.83 -22.04
CA GLY A 660 8.74 15.61 -21.77
C GLY A 660 7.86 14.49 -21.20
N PRO A 661 8.36 13.25 -21.18
CA PRO A 661 7.59 12.09 -20.77
C PRO A 661 7.41 11.94 -19.26
N ASN A 662 8.19 12.67 -18.46
CA ASN A 662 8.24 12.52 -17.00
C ASN A 662 7.65 13.73 -16.32
N GLY A 663 7.07 13.55 -15.13
CA GLY A 663 6.50 14.63 -14.32
C GLY A 663 4.99 14.76 -14.48
N TYR A 664 4.49 15.94 -14.14
CA TYR A 664 3.07 16.29 -14.24
C TYR A 664 2.93 17.75 -14.66
N SER A 665 1.82 18.09 -15.31
CA SER A 665 1.41 19.44 -15.65
C SER A 665 0.32 19.96 -14.72
N VAL A 666 0.33 21.27 -14.51
CA VAL A 666 -0.65 22.00 -13.72
C VAL A 666 -1.19 23.16 -14.53
N CYS A 667 -2.51 23.35 -14.47
CA CYS A 667 -3.21 24.42 -15.17
C CYS A 667 -4.36 24.95 -14.30
N MET A 668 -4.53 26.27 -14.24
CA MET A 668 -5.71 26.88 -13.64
C MET A 668 -6.80 27.01 -14.70
N ILE A 669 -7.84 26.21 -14.59
CA ILE A 669 -8.96 26.15 -15.54
C ILE A 669 -10.27 26.53 -14.85
N ASP A 670 -11.34 26.74 -15.62
CA ASP A 670 -12.69 26.96 -15.10
C ASP A 670 -13.09 25.88 -14.08
N ALA A 671 -13.47 26.31 -12.88
CA ALA A 671 -13.73 25.41 -11.77
C ALA A 671 -14.88 24.43 -12.03
N LYS A 672 -15.90 24.83 -12.81
CA LYS A 672 -17.05 23.95 -13.10
C LYS A 672 -16.65 22.86 -14.09
N GLN A 673 -15.81 23.19 -15.07
CA GLN A 673 -15.30 22.23 -16.03
C GLN A 673 -14.42 21.18 -15.35
N ASN A 674 -13.54 21.60 -14.43
CA ASN A 674 -12.71 20.69 -13.65
C ASN A 674 -13.56 19.69 -12.85
N SER A 675 -14.53 20.20 -12.05
CA SER A 675 -15.42 19.34 -11.26
C SER A 675 -16.27 18.39 -12.14
N HIS A 676 -16.80 18.89 -13.26
CA HIS A 676 -17.60 18.08 -14.18
C HIS A 676 -16.77 16.96 -14.83
N SER A 677 -15.56 17.28 -15.30
CA SER A 677 -14.64 16.28 -15.86
C SER A 677 -14.19 15.24 -14.82
N GLY A 678 -13.99 15.63 -13.57
CA GLY A 678 -13.78 14.69 -12.46
C GLY A 678 -14.94 13.72 -12.27
N SER A 679 -16.19 14.20 -12.36
CA SER A 679 -17.40 13.36 -12.31
C SER A 679 -17.48 12.40 -13.50
N LEU A 680 -17.18 12.88 -14.72
CA LEU A 680 -17.12 12.04 -15.93
C LEU A 680 -16.08 10.93 -15.79
N LEU A 681 -14.90 11.24 -15.24
CA LEU A 681 -13.84 10.25 -15.01
C LEU A 681 -14.27 9.17 -13.99
N GLY A 682 -14.94 9.58 -12.90
CA GLY A 682 -15.53 8.65 -11.93
C GLY A 682 -16.59 7.74 -12.56
N SER A 683 -17.48 8.31 -13.38
CA SER A 683 -18.49 7.53 -14.12
C SER A 683 -17.84 6.56 -15.12
N PHE A 684 -16.79 7.00 -15.82
CA PHE A 684 -16.03 6.16 -16.74
C PHE A 684 -15.45 4.93 -16.03
N TYR A 685 -14.83 5.12 -14.86
CA TYR A 685 -14.31 4.00 -14.08
C TYR A 685 -15.40 3.00 -13.73
N GLY A 686 -16.59 3.46 -13.31
CA GLY A 686 -17.74 2.60 -13.03
C GLY A 686 -18.25 1.84 -14.26
N THR A 687 -18.54 2.57 -15.35
CA THR A 687 -19.18 2.03 -16.57
C THR A 687 -18.26 1.10 -17.38
N GLU A 688 -16.96 1.35 -17.38
CA GLU A 688 -15.97 0.51 -18.07
C GLU A 688 -15.26 -0.48 -17.14
N ARG A 689 -15.69 -0.51 -15.86
CA ARG A 689 -15.15 -1.34 -14.78
C ARG A 689 -13.62 -1.28 -14.71
N VAL A 690 -13.08 -0.07 -14.62
CA VAL A 690 -11.64 0.18 -14.49
C VAL A 690 -11.24 0.07 -13.03
N ILE A 691 -10.57 -1.02 -12.67
CA ILE A 691 -10.15 -1.31 -11.29
C ILE A 691 -8.69 -0.89 -11.07
N ASP A 692 -8.17 -0.98 -9.83
CA ASP A 692 -6.78 -0.59 -9.56
C ASP A 692 -5.78 -1.31 -10.48
N GLY A 693 -4.89 -0.53 -11.10
CA GLY A 693 -3.88 -1.02 -12.03
C GLY A 693 -4.38 -1.29 -13.46
N ASP A 694 -5.69 -1.18 -13.74
CA ASP A 694 -6.17 -1.27 -15.11
C ASP A 694 -5.62 -0.13 -15.96
N LYS A 695 -5.23 -0.48 -17.18
CA LYS A 695 -4.83 0.46 -18.23
C LYS A 695 -6.05 1.13 -18.82
N PHE A 696 -5.95 2.42 -19.10
CA PHE A 696 -6.90 3.15 -19.93
C PHE A 696 -6.18 4.25 -20.73
N THR A 697 -6.81 4.68 -21.82
CA THR A 697 -6.32 5.78 -22.66
C THR A 697 -7.26 6.97 -22.56
N VAL A 698 -6.80 8.12 -23.03
CA VAL A 698 -7.59 9.35 -23.09
C VAL A 698 -7.63 9.84 -24.53
N THR A 699 -8.82 10.17 -25.01
CA THR A 699 -9.02 10.89 -26.26
C THR A 699 -9.62 12.26 -26.00
N THR A 700 -9.21 13.22 -26.80
CA THR A 700 -9.58 14.63 -26.63
C THR A 700 -10.07 15.18 -27.97
N SER A 701 -11.14 15.97 -27.94
CA SER A 701 -11.63 16.67 -29.12
C SER A 701 -12.25 18.03 -28.77
N GLY A 702 -11.86 19.08 -29.50
CA GLY A 702 -12.46 20.41 -29.37
C GLY A 702 -12.07 21.18 -28.11
N GLY A 703 -10.88 20.94 -27.55
CA GLY A 703 -10.35 21.74 -26.45
C GLY A 703 -10.11 23.21 -26.84
N SER A 704 -10.27 24.13 -25.88
CA SER A 704 -9.89 25.53 -26.03
C SER A 704 -9.08 26.01 -24.83
N ALA A 705 -7.98 26.72 -25.09
CA ALA A 705 -7.11 27.23 -24.04
C ALA A 705 -7.85 28.20 -23.10
N PRO A 706 -7.53 28.20 -21.80
CA PRO A 706 -7.96 29.26 -20.90
C PRO A 706 -7.55 30.64 -21.46
N PRO A 707 -8.37 31.69 -21.29
CA PRO A 707 -8.02 33.05 -21.70
C PRO A 707 -6.70 33.49 -21.08
N LYS A 708 -5.80 34.16 -21.82
CA LYS A 708 -4.51 34.63 -21.27
C LYS A 708 -4.67 35.50 -20.00
N PRO A 709 -3.73 35.41 -19.04
CA PRO A 709 -3.79 36.13 -17.76
C PRO A 709 -3.83 37.65 -17.90
#